data_AF-A0A955MNS8-F1
#
_entry.id   AF-A0A955MNS8-F1
#
_cell.length_a   1.000
_cell.length_b   1.000
_cell.length_c   1.000
_cell.angle_alpha   90.00
_cell.angle_beta   90.00
_cell.angle_gamma   90.00
#
_symmetry.space_group_name_H-M   'P 1'
#
loop_
_entity.id
_entity.type
_entity.pdbx_description
1 polymer ?
#
loop_
_entity_poly.entity_id
_entity_poly.type
_entity_poly.pdbx_seq_one_letter_code
_entity_poly.pdbx_strand_id
1 'polypeptide(L)'
;MSTHYSGFSRCLIRLAIVFWVLATVFLSDLSAKTLHVSPNGDGSDGLEWSTAFPSVSEAIAQSASGDHIWIEQGRYNESIALATGIHLYGGFNGDEGPNDFHLRDWEARPTILDATTLNSRVVMGADETVLDGLFIENGRERRGAGVFCEEATMTIRSCVIRGNGADELSYLGWNAYGAGLYVAQSDVVLEECQILDNGALHLLSSDDQNIVYTEAAGGGIYCYGSKMTIHKTLISGNSSDATLYTTRGTVYSLGGGICAEGESFVALGESTIHGNQASAVGYGRYGRVGAVAGGGGIYCARETELICKGCKIEHNSVHADGSRNSDADGGGIHLYASSAEMSNTLIIRNAGRGGALYLQNASANFNHCTITTNGDGIVADGGSGAFTNSIMWDPVITGWFTFQYTAVGEPWSGTGVINIDPLFQNPDDDDYRLAAGSPCIDSGTTSDSLNDIENETRPIDIPGIGRDGTGDEFDMGAYEKTTEVNATWTPTQTPTLTPTRTPTITPTFTPTPNFQTYFVDGGVSQSGDGLEWGSAFKSIGEALIESVSGDQIWVKEGVYREGITLRDGVDLYGGFVGSELKGEVPERNWERHKTILTADHLDLHKRPNLVAGAADCTFDGFILDKGRNGLTCINGNMRIVDCLVRECWGHGLEFSKSQVFLKGVKFYQNRYWYGFPYPAKLYRTYYANGGAVYGTEESELYAVDCIFRGNSSWAFGFYFFVNDEMVGRGGAIMLEEDSDLTLRNCEITNNVARADGDWWGIGEGGGLWLKGGNHRIENCTIAGNSAMSPDFSYNDQIYIDDATATIINSIIWNDGAGTDIDEGIDIRYCCVDGGYEGEGNIDIDPMFYDLIWEATRLIYDNEFDPGDYRLLPGSPCIDSASTMGATHDLLGTPRPIDVPGVGRDGTGDEYDMGAYESPVEGFPTLTPTPTATPTVTPTMPFDECVDGRIDGCDLVTLIERMMKESNPDSMTLFNFANSWGITQMK
;
A
#
# COMPACT_ATOMS: atom_id res chain seq x y z
N MET A 1 26.83 90.47 22.07
CA MET A 1 26.11 90.14 20.81
C MET A 1 24.88 89.29 21.14
N SER A 2 23.83 89.87 21.73
CA SER A 2 22.72 89.11 22.34
C SER A 2 21.33 89.45 21.77
N THR A 3 21.22 89.71 20.46
CA THR A 3 19.93 90.05 19.83
C THR A 3 19.62 89.30 18.53
N HIS A 4 20.40 88.29 18.14
CA HIS A 4 20.14 87.50 16.92
C HIS A 4 19.53 86.10 17.14
N TYR A 5 19.27 85.68 18.39
CA TYR A 5 18.80 84.31 18.69
C TYR A 5 17.27 84.11 18.73
N SER A 6 16.44 85.17 18.77
CA SER A 6 14.98 85.01 18.93
C SER A 6 14.22 84.71 17.63
N GLY A 7 14.79 85.02 16.47
CA GLY A 7 14.19 84.73 15.15
C GLY A 7 14.44 83.31 14.66
N PHE A 8 15.62 82.75 14.96
CA PHE A 8 16.04 81.42 14.49
C PHE A 8 15.28 80.29 15.21
N SER A 9 15.06 80.41 16.52
CA SER A 9 14.26 79.43 17.29
C SER A 9 12.79 79.38 16.90
N ARG A 10 12.18 80.52 16.49
CA ARG A 10 10.79 80.53 16.02
C ARG A 10 10.63 79.94 14.62
N CYS A 11 11.66 80.00 13.78
CA CYS A 11 11.69 79.36 12.47
C CYS A 11 11.92 77.84 12.59
N LEU A 12 12.83 77.41 13.47
CA LEU A 12 13.09 75.99 13.77
C LEU A 12 11.89 75.29 14.43
N ILE A 13 11.16 75.96 15.33
CA ILE A 13 9.94 75.39 15.95
C ILE A 13 8.80 75.30 14.92
N ARG A 14 8.68 76.26 13.99
CA ARG A 14 7.69 76.20 12.91
C ARG A 14 8.04 75.15 11.86
N LEU A 15 9.32 74.98 11.50
CA LEU A 15 9.77 73.89 10.66
C LEU A 15 9.58 72.53 11.35
N ALA A 16 9.89 72.42 12.64
CA ALA A 16 9.68 71.20 13.41
C ALA A 16 8.20 70.84 13.53
N ILE A 17 7.30 71.81 13.76
CA ILE A 17 5.84 71.57 13.78
C ILE A 17 5.32 71.24 12.38
N VAL A 18 5.83 71.86 11.31
CA VAL A 18 5.46 71.49 9.93
C VAL A 18 6.00 70.11 9.58
N PHE A 19 7.20 69.73 10.03
CA PHE A 19 7.76 68.38 9.85
C PHE A 19 7.02 67.34 10.72
N TRP A 20 6.55 67.71 11.91
CA TRP A 20 5.76 66.84 12.78
C TRP A 20 4.34 66.69 12.27
N VAL A 21 3.73 67.75 11.74
CA VAL A 21 2.41 67.73 11.09
C VAL A 21 2.49 67.04 9.72
N LEU A 22 3.57 67.19 8.96
CA LEU A 22 3.81 66.38 7.75
C LEU A 22 4.07 64.92 8.13
N ALA A 23 4.86 64.62 9.15
CA ALA A 23 5.06 63.26 9.63
C ALA A 23 3.76 62.63 10.15
N THR A 24 2.91 63.36 10.87
CA THR A 24 1.61 62.84 11.34
C THR A 24 0.53 62.80 10.26
N VAL A 25 0.63 63.63 9.21
CA VAL A 25 -0.24 63.54 8.01
C VAL A 25 0.22 62.42 7.07
N PHE A 26 1.52 62.06 7.05
CA PHE A 26 2.05 60.89 6.33
C PHE A 26 2.02 59.58 7.15
N LEU A 27 1.72 59.63 8.45
CA LEU A 27 1.46 58.45 9.29
C LEU A 27 -0.02 58.01 9.24
N SER A 28 -0.84 58.61 8.39
CA SER A 28 -2.29 58.40 8.38
C SER A 28 -2.75 57.14 7.62
N ASP A 29 -1.86 56.17 7.35
CA ASP A 29 -2.24 54.92 6.68
C ASP A 29 -1.34 53.72 7.06
N LEU A 30 -0.88 53.62 8.31
CA LEU A 30 -0.14 52.45 8.82
C LEU A 30 -1.06 51.33 9.34
N SER A 31 -2.19 51.12 8.67
CA SER A 31 -2.97 49.89 8.81
C SER A 31 -2.63 49.00 7.64
N ALA A 32 -2.33 47.72 7.90
CA ALA A 32 -2.37 46.68 6.89
C ALA A 32 -3.66 46.82 6.06
N LYS A 33 -3.52 46.81 4.73
CA LYS A 33 -4.64 46.88 3.80
C LYS A 33 -5.04 45.48 3.39
N THR A 34 -6.32 45.29 3.10
CA THR A 34 -6.83 44.08 2.47
C THR A 34 -7.09 44.37 1.01
N LEU A 35 -6.36 43.70 0.13
CA LEU A 35 -6.57 43.73 -1.31
C LEU A 35 -7.31 42.46 -1.74
N HIS A 36 -8.17 42.59 -2.73
CA HIS A 36 -8.98 41.50 -3.27
C HIS A 36 -8.51 41.12 -4.67
N VAL A 37 -8.57 39.82 -4.97
CA VAL A 37 -8.24 39.26 -6.28
C VAL A 37 -9.45 38.47 -6.79
N SER A 38 -9.92 38.82 -7.99
CA SER A 38 -11.06 38.18 -8.65
C SER A 38 -10.83 38.20 -10.16
N PRO A 39 -11.04 37.08 -10.90
CA PRO A 39 -10.94 37.08 -12.36
C PRO A 39 -11.93 38.04 -13.04
N ASN A 40 -12.97 38.47 -12.32
CA ASN A 40 -14.01 39.37 -12.78
C ASN A 40 -13.83 40.83 -12.27
N GLY A 41 -12.80 41.09 -11.46
CA GLY A 41 -12.50 42.42 -10.94
C GLY A 41 -12.05 43.39 -12.03
N ASP A 42 -12.31 44.69 -11.84
CA ASP A 42 -11.93 45.72 -12.83
C ASP A 42 -10.47 46.19 -12.74
N GLY A 43 -9.74 45.75 -11.69
CA GLY A 43 -8.33 46.03 -11.47
C GLY A 43 -8.00 47.48 -11.09
N SER A 44 -8.97 48.26 -10.61
CA SER A 44 -8.75 49.69 -10.35
C SER A 44 -7.98 49.99 -9.06
N ASP A 45 -8.32 49.38 -7.93
CA ASP A 45 -7.62 49.60 -6.64
C ASP A 45 -7.52 48.39 -5.70
N GLY A 46 -8.29 47.33 -5.93
CA GLY A 46 -8.29 46.11 -5.11
C GLY A 46 -8.97 46.23 -3.74
N LEU A 47 -9.53 47.37 -3.37
CA LEU A 47 -10.06 47.59 -2.01
C LEU A 47 -11.44 46.97 -1.77
N GLU A 48 -12.17 46.64 -2.84
CA GLU A 48 -13.44 45.93 -2.81
C GLU A 48 -13.44 44.82 -3.89
N TRP A 49 -14.31 43.81 -3.77
CA TRP A 49 -14.41 42.74 -4.79
C TRP A 49 -14.73 43.26 -6.20
N SER A 50 -15.51 44.33 -6.32
CA SER A 50 -15.81 44.94 -7.63
C SER A 50 -14.61 45.65 -8.26
N THR A 51 -13.67 46.11 -7.43
CA THR A 51 -12.42 46.76 -7.84
C THR A 51 -11.19 45.85 -7.73
N ALA A 52 -11.41 44.56 -7.45
CA ALA A 52 -10.40 43.54 -7.26
C ALA A 52 -9.43 43.47 -8.43
N PHE A 53 -8.17 43.09 -8.15
CA PHE A 53 -7.20 42.83 -9.19
C PHE A 53 -7.55 41.52 -9.94
N PRO A 54 -7.39 41.48 -11.27
CA PRO A 54 -7.67 40.28 -12.07
C PRO A 54 -6.65 39.15 -11.88
N SER A 55 -5.50 39.43 -11.23
CA SER A 55 -4.44 38.45 -10.96
C SER A 55 -3.81 38.67 -9.59
N VAL A 56 -3.25 37.60 -9.04
CA VAL A 56 -2.53 37.62 -7.76
C VAL A 56 -1.24 38.43 -7.88
N SER A 57 -0.54 38.30 -9.00
CA SER A 57 0.68 39.06 -9.30
C SER A 57 0.45 40.57 -9.31
N GLU A 58 -0.68 41.03 -9.84
CA GLU A 58 -1.03 42.45 -9.83
C GLU A 58 -1.31 42.97 -8.41
N ALA A 59 -2.02 42.19 -7.58
CA ALA A 59 -2.25 42.54 -6.18
C ALA A 59 -0.93 42.62 -5.40
N ILE A 60 -0.05 41.63 -5.55
CA ILE A 60 1.29 41.64 -4.92
C ILE A 60 2.08 42.89 -5.31
N ALA A 61 2.01 43.31 -6.58
CA ALA A 61 2.72 44.50 -7.06
C ALA A 61 2.20 45.81 -6.45
N GLN A 62 0.98 45.83 -5.90
CA GLN A 62 0.39 46.98 -5.20
C GLN A 62 0.49 46.87 -3.66
N SER A 63 0.85 45.71 -3.13
CA SER A 63 0.98 45.46 -1.69
C SER A 63 2.26 46.04 -1.09
N ALA A 64 2.17 46.40 0.18
CA ALA A 64 3.29 46.67 1.08
C ALA A 64 3.38 45.59 2.17
N SER A 65 4.52 45.57 2.88
CA SER A 65 4.71 44.68 4.04
C SER A 65 3.61 44.89 5.08
N GLY A 66 3.00 43.79 5.53
CA GLY A 66 1.85 43.73 6.42
C GLY A 66 0.50 43.62 5.71
N ASP A 67 0.43 43.81 4.39
CA ASP A 67 -0.84 43.73 3.65
C ASP A 67 -1.34 42.29 3.49
N HIS A 68 -2.67 42.17 3.43
CA HIS A 68 -3.39 40.91 3.23
C HIS A 68 -3.99 40.89 1.83
N ILE A 69 -3.90 39.75 1.15
CA ILE A 69 -4.51 39.52 -0.17
C ILE A 69 -5.56 38.42 -0.02
N TRP A 70 -6.83 38.75 -0.25
CA TRP A 70 -7.96 37.81 -0.27
C TRP A 70 -8.25 37.42 -1.71
N ILE A 71 -8.27 36.13 -1.97
CA ILE A 71 -8.36 35.60 -3.33
C ILE A 71 -9.68 34.84 -3.47
N GLU A 72 -10.50 35.24 -4.44
CA GLU A 72 -11.71 34.52 -4.82
C GLU A 72 -11.36 33.08 -5.22
N GLN A 73 -12.28 32.15 -5.01
CA GLN A 73 -12.19 30.81 -5.57
C GLN A 73 -11.99 30.86 -7.09
N GLY A 74 -11.23 29.90 -7.60
CA GLY A 74 -10.91 29.84 -9.01
C GLY A 74 -9.49 29.38 -9.27
N ARG A 75 -9.18 29.19 -10.55
CA ARG A 75 -7.87 28.75 -11.02
C ARG A 75 -7.13 29.93 -11.66
N TYR A 76 -5.97 30.24 -11.10
CA TYR A 76 -5.09 31.34 -11.47
C TYR A 76 -3.82 30.76 -12.07
N ASN A 77 -3.67 30.88 -13.39
CA ASN A 77 -2.51 30.38 -14.10
C ASN A 77 -1.34 31.37 -13.98
N GLU A 78 -0.63 31.30 -12.85
CA GLU A 78 0.35 32.31 -12.43
C GLU A 78 1.59 31.67 -11.79
N SER A 79 2.71 32.38 -11.91
CA SER A 79 3.96 32.11 -11.19
C SER A 79 4.26 33.36 -10.37
N ILE A 80 4.10 33.27 -9.07
CA ILE A 80 4.14 34.43 -8.17
C ILE A 80 5.45 34.50 -7.39
N ALA A 81 5.90 35.73 -7.13
CA ALA A 81 7.01 35.99 -6.23
C ALA A 81 6.54 36.93 -5.13
N LEU A 82 6.55 36.45 -3.90
CA LEU A 82 6.13 37.25 -2.75
C LEU A 82 7.17 38.32 -2.42
N ALA A 83 6.71 39.40 -1.81
CA ALA A 83 7.57 40.37 -1.14
C ALA A 83 7.43 40.24 0.38
N THR A 84 8.42 40.74 1.11
CA THR A 84 8.50 40.63 2.57
C THR A 84 7.20 41.11 3.25
N GLY A 85 6.66 40.28 4.14
CA GLY A 85 5.49 40.61 4.97
C GLY A 85 4.14 40.56 4.26
N ILE A 86 4.04 40.01 3.05
CA ILE A 86 2.76 39.87 2.34
C ILE A 86 2.10 38.54 2.73
N HIS A 87 0.80 38.59 3.04
CA HIS A 87 0.00 37.42 3.43
C HIS A 87 -1.09 37.13 2.39
N LEU A 88 -1.13 35.91 1.86
CA LEU A 88 -2.13 35.46 0.87
C LEU A 88 -3.12 34.49 1.53
N TYR A 89 -4.41 34.71 1.25
CA TYR A 89 -5.52 33.93 1.78
C TYR A 89 -6.46 33.50 0.65
N GLY A 90 -6.67 32.20 0.48
CA GLY A 90 -7.67 31.61 -0.40
C GLY A 90 -8.95 31.19 0.33
N GLY A 91 -9.96 30.75 -0.42
CA GLY A 91 -11.21 30.23 0.13
C GLY A 91 -12.39 31.20 0.16
N PHE A 92 -12.34 32.29 -0.63
CA PHE A 92 -13.38 33.31 -0.66
C PHE A 92 -14.37 33.12 -1.82
N ASN A 93 -15.62 33.51 -1.64
CA ASN A 93 -16.66 33.47 -2.68
C ASN A 93 -16.66 34.72 -3.57
N GLY A 94 -16.05 35.82 -3.14
CA GLY A 94 -15.96 37.06 -3.92
C GLY A 94 -17.03 38.11 -3.57
N ASP A 95 -17.69 37.95 -2.42
CA ASP A 95 -18.74 38.86 -1.92
C ASP A 95 -18.62 39.19 -0.43
N GLU A 96 -17.56 38.71 0.23
CA GLU A 96 -17.27 38.93 1.64
C GLU A 96 -16.99 40.41 1.98
N GLY A 97 -17.47 40.87 3.13
CA GLY A 97 -17.11 42.17 3.68
C GLY A 97 -15.81 42.15 4.52
N PRO A 98 -15.32 43.32 4.97
CA PRO A 98 -14.04 43.44 5.69
C PRO A 98 -13.92 42.66 7.01
N ASN A 99 -15.04 42.19 7.60
CA ASN A 99 -15.05 41.43 8.86
C ASN A 99 -15.34 39.93 8.64
N ASP A 100 -15.49 39.51 7.39
CA ASP A 100 -16.00 38.18 7.03
C ASP A 100 -14.87 37.18 6.74
N PHE A 101 -13.64 37.46 7.20
CA PHE A 101 -12.49 36.55 7.07
C PHE A 101 -12.80 35.13 7.56
N HIS A 102 -13.57 35.03 8.64
CA HIS A 102 -13.99 33.76 9.25
C HIS A 102 -15.02 32.99 8.43
N LEU A 103 -15.63 33.62 7.42
CA LEU A 103 -16.54 32.94 6.51
C LEU A 103 -15.79 32.17 5.43
N ARG A 104 -14.47 32.36 5.24
CA ARG A 104 -13.67 31.62 4.25
C ARG A 104 -13.78 30.11 4.49
N ASP A 105 -13.78 29.36 3.40
CA ASP A 105 -13.87 27.90 3.39
C ASP A 105 -13.05 27.42 2.20
N TRP A 106 -11.78 27.14 2.46
CA TRP A 106 -10.80 26.85 1.42
C TRP A 106 -11.00 25.46 0.80
N GLU A 107 -11.67 24.54 1.51
CA GLU A 107 -12.03 23.22 0.98
C GLU A 107 -13.23 23.34 0.04
N ALA A 108 -14.29 24.05 0.45
CA ALA A 108 -15.50 24.18 -0.37
C ALA A 108 -15.34 25.17 -1.54
N ARG A 109 -14.37 26.10 -1.44
CA ARG A 109 -14.16 27.19 -2.41
C ARG A 109 -12.67 27.31 -2.78
N PRO A 110 -12.12 26.35 -3.52
CA PRO A 110 -10.68 26.26 -3.74
C PRO A 110 -10.14 27.46 -4.53
N THR A 111 -9.08 28.06 -4.01
CA THR A 111 -8.22 29.00 -4.74
C THR A 111 -6.98 28.26 -5.21
N ILE A 112 -6.82 28.14 -6.53
CA ILE A 112 -5.78 27.30 -7.15
C ILE A 112 -4.78 28.18 -7.88
N LEU A 113 -3.53 28.18 -7.43
CA LEU A 113 -2.38 28.71 -8.14
C LEU A 113 -1.76 27.58 -8.98
N ASP A 114 -1.78 27.76 -10.30
CA ASP A 114 -1.44 26.71 -11.27
C ASP A 114 -0.36 27.20 -12.25
N ALA A 115 0.74 26.45 -12.39
CA ALA A 115 1.82 26.79 -13.31
C ALA A 115 1.88 25.91 -14.58
N THR A 116 0.83 25.12 -14.87
CA THR A 116 0.80 24.13 -15.97
C THR A 116 1.34 24.65 -17.31
N THR A 117 1.01 25.90 -17.70
CA THR A 117 1.43 26.44 -19.00
C THR A 117 2.71 27.29 -18.95
N LEU A 118 3.27 27.47 -17.76
CA LEU A 118 4.33 28.45 -17.53
C LEU A 118 5.73 27.83 -17.56
N ASN A 119 5.85 26.51 -17.36
CA ASN A 119 7.13 25.82 -17.16
C ASN A 119 8.01 26.58 -16.15
N SER A 120 7.40 26.92 -15.01
CA SER A 120 8.00 27.70 -13.94
C SER A 120 7.59 27.09 -12.61
N ARG A 121 8.23 27.54 -11.52
CA ARG A 121 7.73 27.30 -10.17
C ARG A 121 6.42 28.07 -9.90
N VAL A 122 5.58 27.60 -9.01
CA VAL A 122 4.30 28.27 -8.68
C VAL A 122 4.54 29.47 -7.75
N VAL A 123 5.26 29.27 -6.63
CA VAL A 123 5.49 30.31 -5.61
C VAL A 123 6.97 30.46 -5.28
N MET A 124 7.46 31.69 -5.32
CA MET A 124 8.72 32.08 -4.70
C MET A 124 8.43 32.80 -3.38
N GLY A 125 8.90 32.20 -2.29
CA GLY A 125 8.72 32.72 -0.94
C GLY A 125 9.61 33.92 -0.62
N ALA A 126 9.23 34.63 0.44
CA ALA A 126 9.96 35.78 0.97
C ALA A 126 9.75 35.87 2.48
N ASP A 127 10.56 36.71 3.15
CA ASP A 127 10.51 36.89 4.61
C ASP A 127 9.14 37.29 5.15
N GLU A 128 8.79 36.77 6.32
CA GLU A 128 7.59 37.14 7.08
C GLU A 128 6.30 36.95 6.27
N THR A 129 6.27 36.01 5.31
CA THR A 129 5.09 35.75 4.47
C THR A 129 4.20 34.64 5.02
N VAL A 130 2.90 34.72 4.68
CA VAL A 130 1.93 33.67 5.00
C VAL A 130 1.21 33.24 3.74
N LEU A 131 1.14 31.93 3.52
CA LEU A 131 0.26 31.29 2.55
C LEU A 131 -0.81 30.51 3.31
N ASP A 132 -2.09 30.75 3.01
CA ASP A 132 -3.19 30.12 3.73
C ASP A 132 -4.39 29.78 2.85
N GLY A 133 -4.80 28.51 2.83
CA GLY A 133 -6.00 28.09 2.11
C GLY A 133 -5.82 28.05 0.58
N LEU A 134 -4.61 27.70 0.11
CA LEU A 134 -4.25 27.71 -1.31
C LEU A 134 -3.91 26.32 -1.83
N PHE A 135 -4.30 26.04 -3.06
CA PHE A 135 -3.84 24.90 -3.84
C PHE A 135 -2.69 25.35 -4.74
N ILE A 136 -1.53 24.71 -4.66
CA ILE A 136 -0.29 25.07 -5.36
C ILE A 136 0.08 23.90 -6.27
N GLU A 137 -0.17 24.06 -7.57
CA GLU A 137 -0.20 22.94 -8.52
C GLU A 137 0.67 23.12 -9.76
N ASN A 138 1.13 21.97 -10.26
CA ASN A 138 1.71 21.81 -11.61
C ASN A 138 2.91 22.71 -11.90
N GLY A 139 3.65 23.09 -10.87
CA GLY A 139 4.98 23.68 -10.98
C GLY A 139 5.94 22.75 -11.71
N ARG A 140 6.84 23.35 -12.50
CA ARG A 140 7.91 22.64 -13.21
C ARG A 140 9.21 23.43 -13.11
N GLU A 141 10.06 23.09 -12.15
CA GLU A 141 11.39 23.68 -11.94
C GLU A 141 12.28 22.71 -11.17
N ARG A 142 13.56 22.60 -11.50
CA ARG A 142 14.58 21.83 -10.76
C ARG A 142 14.55 21.96 -9.25
N ARG A 143 14.20 23.13 -8.70
CA ARG A 143 14.17 23.42 -7.27
C ARG A 143 12.91 24.15 -6.88
N GLY A 144 12.14 23.54 -5.96
CA GLY A 144 10.95 24.17 -5.39
C GLY A 144 9.91 24.44 -6.45
N ALA A 145 9.51 23.41 -7.19
CA ALA A 145 8.58 23.56 -8.31
C ALA A 145 7.22 24.07 -7.82
N GLY A 146 6.70 23.54 -6.71
CA GLY A 146 5.56 24.14 -6.02
C GLY A 146 5.98 25.43 -5.33
N VAL A 147 6.74 25.31 -4.26
CA VAL A 147 7.21 26.43 -3.44
C VAL A 147 8.72 26.43 -3.31
N PHE A 148 9.35 27.56 -3.58
CA PHE A 148 10.78 27.78 -3.38
C PHE A 148 11.01 28.83 -2.29
N CYS A 149 11.75 28.47 -1.24
CA CYS A 149 12.11 29.35 -0.13
C CYS A 149 13.63 29.26 0.12
N GLU A 150 14.33 30.39 0.02
CA GLU A 150 15.77 30.48 0.25
C GLU A 150 16.10 31.78 0.99
N GLU A 151 16.94 31.68 2.02
CA GLU A 151 17.32 32.80 2.90
C GLU A 151 16.11 33.59 3.43
N ALA A 152 15.01 32.91 3.76
CA ALA A 152 13.74 33.54 4.10
C ALA A 152 12.99 32.84 5.25
N THR A 153 11.96 33.53 5.76
CA THR A 153 11.01 33.01 6.74
C THR A 153 9.58 32.98 6.19
N MET A 154 8.88 31.86 6.31
CA MET A 154 7.53 31.71 5.77
C MET A 154 6.69 30.74 6.61
N THR A 155 5.39 31.05 6.73
CA THR A 155 4.38 30.11 7.23
C THR A 155 3.45 29.70 6.09
N ILE A 156 3.26 28.40 5.92
CA ILE A 156 2.29 27.82 5.00
C ILE A 156 1.30 27.05 5.86
N ARG A 157 0.01 27.37 5.75
CA ARG A 157 -1.03 26.75 6.55
C ARG A 157 -2.25 26.38 5.73
N SER A 158 -2.91 25.27 6.02
CA SER A 158 -4.14 24.88 5.32
C SER A 158 -4.00 24.90 3.79
N CYS A 159 -2.82 24.54 3.27
CA CYS A 159 -2.52 24.56 1.83
C CYS A 159 -2.32 23.14 1.31
N VAL A 160 -2.65 22.96 0.03
CA VAL A 160 -2.41 21.71 -0.72
C VAL A 160 -1.35 21.97 -1.78
N ILE A 161 -0.18 21.36 -1.64
CA ILE A 161 0.94 21.45 -2.60
C ILE A 161 0.99 20.13 -3.36
N ARG A 162 0.57 20.11 -4.63
CA ARG A 162 0.43 18.84 -5.36
C ARG A 162 0.79 18.85 -6.84
N GLY A 163 1.19 17.68 -7.35
CA GLY A 163 1.49 17.46 -8.78
C GLY A 163 2.66 18.28 -9.31
N ASN A 164 3.50 18.83 -8.42
CA ASN A 164 4.65 19.64 -8.80
C ASN A 164 5.83 18.73 -9.15
N GLY A 165 6.62 19.15 -10.14
CA GLY A 165 7.69 18.35 -10.73
C GLY A 165 9.02 19.09 -10.72
N ALA A 166 10.04 18.48 -10.13
CA ALA A 166 11.41 18.93 -10.26
C ALA A 166 12.13 18.17 -11.37
N ASP A 167 11.98 18.65 -12.61
CA ASP A 167 12.36 17.91 -13.83
C ASP A 167 12.76 18.84 -14.99
N GLU A 168 13.81 19.65 -14.86
CA GLU A 168 14.30 20.36 -16.08
C GLU A 168 15.13 19.42 -16.96
N LEU A 169 14.58 19.10 -18.15
CA LEU A 169 15.21 18.41 -19.29
C LEU A 169 16.43 19.16 -19.84
N SER A 170 17.47 19.32 -19.03
CA SER A 170 18.76 19.82 -19.49
C SER A 170 19.72 18.65 -19.65
N TYR A 171 20.32 18.54 -20.83
CA TYR A 171 21.39 17.59 -21.15
C TYR A 171 22.68 17.77 -20.30
N LEU A 172 22.60 18.51 -19.19
CA LEU A 172 23.73 18.94 -18.37
C LEU A 172 23.78 18.24 -17.00
N GLY A 173 22.81 17.39 -16.65
CA GLY A 173 22.87 16.50 -15.48
C GLY A 173 22.87 17.24 -14.13
N TRP A 174 21.90 18.13 -13.93
CA TRP A 174 21.76 18.89 -12.69
C TRP A 174 20.70 18.25 -11.78
N ASN A 175 21.01 18.15 -10.50
CA ASN A 175 20.16 17.51 -9.50
C ASN A 175 18.77 18.18 -9.36
N ALA A 176 17.78 17.37 -9.01
CA ALA A 176 16.38 17.75 -8.81
C ALA A 176 16.04 17.74 -7.31
N TYR A 177 15.50 18.84 -6.78
CA TYR A 177 15.29 19.01 -5.34
C TYR A 177 13.95 19.64 -4.98
N GLY A 178 13.20 19.02 -4.07
CA GLY A 178 12.04 19.65 -3.43
C GLY A 178 10.95 19.95 -4.44
N ALA A 179 10.35 18.94 -5.08
CA ALA A 179 9.37 19.19 -6.12
C ALA A 179 8.13 19.90 -5.56
N GLY A 180 7.63 19.46 -4.39
CA GLY A 180 6.61 20.20 -3.65
C GLY A 180 7.17 21.48 -3.04
N LEU A 181 8.15 21.35 -2.15
CA LEU A 181 8.72 22.45 -1.38
C LEU A 181 10.25 22.33 -1.28
N TYR A 182 10.96 23.39 -1.65
CA TYR A 182 12.41 23.54 -1.44
C TYR A 182 12.68 24.61 -0.40
N VAL A 183 13.45 24.28 0.63
CA VAL A 183 13.83 25.18 1.73
C VAL A 183 15.34 25.15 1.94
N ALA A 184 16.00 26.29 1.77
CA ALA A 184 17.43 26.43 1.99
C ALA A 184 17.77 27.65 2.84
N GLN A 185 18.63 27.48 3.84
CA GLN A 185 19.04 28.54 4.77
C GLN A 185 17.88 29.37 5.33
N SER A 186 16.76 28.70 5.61
CA SER A 186 15.45 29.33 5.88
C SER A 186 14.80 28.75 7.15
N ASP A 187 13.77 29.43 7.66
CA ASP A 187 12.93 28.96 8.77
C ASP A 187 11.48 28.90 8.28
N VAL A 188 10.97 27.69 8.04
CA VAL A 188 9.65 27.46 7.43
C VAL A 188 8.76 26.65 8.37
N VAL A 189 7.51 27.07 8.48
CA VAL A 189 6.47 26.41 9.27
C VAL A 189 5.35 25.91 8.35
N LEU A 190 5.03 24.62 8.45
CA LEU A 190 3.88 23.98 7.84
C LEU A 190 2.87 23.60 8.92
N GLU A 191 1.61 24.03 8.76
CA GLU A 191 0.52 23.70 9.69
C GLU A 191 -0.73 23.28 8.92
N GLU A 192 -1.26 22.09 9.19
CA GLU A 192 -2.52 21.63 8.56
C GLU A 192 -2.44 21.58 7.02
N CYS A 193 -1.26 21.26 6.48
CA CYS A 193 -1.01 21.22 5.05
C CYS A 193 -1.11 19.80 4.46
N GLN A 194 -1.21 19.72 3.14
CA GLN A 194 -1.10 18.47 2.39
C GLN A 194 -0.04 18.63 1.29
N ILE A 195 0.92 17.71 1.21
CA ILE A 195 1.96 17.67 0.19
C ILE A 195 1.82 16.34 -0.55
N LEU A 196 1.24 16.39 -1.74
CA LEU A 196 0.71 15.21 -2.43
C LEU A 196 1.31 15.05 -3.83
N ASP A 197 1.72 13.84 -4.19
CA ASP A 197 2.05 13.48 -5.58
C ASP A 197 3.07 14.41 -6.26
N ASN A 198 4.07 14.89 -5.50
CA ASN A 198 5.13 15.71 -6.04
C ASN A 198 6.33 14.81 -6.41
N GLY A 199 6.91 15.04 -7.58
CA GLY A 199 7.94 14.19 -8.15
C GLY A 199 9.25 14.93 -8.42
N ALA A 200 10.33 14.54 -7.74
CA ALA A 200 11.68 14.95 -8.09
C ALA A 200 12.27 13.94 -9.09
N LEU A 201 12.30 14.29 -10.38
CA LEU A 201 12.73 13.37 -11.43
C LEU A 201 14.05 13.81 -12.05
N HIS A 202 15.06 12.95 -11.97
CA HIS A 202 16.34 13.17 -12.61
C HIS A 202 16.71 12.02 -13.56
N LEU A 203 16.70 12.31 -14.87
CA LEU A 203 17.10 11.38 -15.93
C LEU A 203 18.36 11.87 -16.62
N LEU A 204 19.44 11.09 -16.52
CA LEU A 204 20.71 11.41 -17.19
C LEU A 204 21.15 10.26 -18.09
N SER A 205 21.34 10.58 -19.38
CA SER A 205 21.96 9.68 -20.35
C SER A 205 23.21 10.33 -20.93
N SER A 206 24.37 9.71 -20.72
CA SER A 206 25.64 10.24 -21.21
C SER A 206 26.61 9.14 -21.65
N ASP A 207 27.22 9.34 -22.82
CA ASP A 207 28.38 8.57 -23.28
C ASP A 207 29.70 9.06 -22.67
N ASP A 208 29.67 10.14 -21.88
CA ASP A 208 30.85 10.73 -21.24
C ASP A 208 31.36 9.83 -20.10
N GLN A 209 32.65 9.49 -20.18
CA GLN A 209 33.36 8.67 -19.20
C GLN A 209 33.60 9.40 -17.86
N ASN A 210 33.21 10.68 -17.76
CA ASN A 210 33.51 11.55 -16.61
C ASN A 210 32.32 11.84 -15.68
N ILE A 211 31.11 11.33 -15.95
CA ILE A 211 29.98 11.54 -15.03
C ILE A 211 30.11 10.56 -13.85
N VAL A 212 30.32 11.10 -12.65
CA VAL A 212 30.58 10.28 -11.45
C VAL A 212 29.38 10.25 -10.49
N TYR A 213 28.52 11.27 -10.48
CA TYR A 213 27.53 11.47 -9.42
C TYR A 213 26.28 12.20 -9.93
N THR A 214 25.09 11.77 -9.52
CA THR A 214 23.82 12.45 -9.80
C THR A 214 22.73 12.12 -8.77
N GLU A 215 21.81 13.03 -8.52
CA GLU A 215 20.90 12.96 -7.38
C GLU A 215 19.51 13.57 -7.68
N ALA A 216 18.46 12.87 -7.27
CA ALA A 216 17.12 13.44 -7.03
C ALA A 216 16.81 13.35 -5.54
N ALA A 217 16.27 14.40 -4.94
CA ALA A 217 15.95 14.35 -3.52
C ALA A 217 14.76 15.22 -3.09
N GLY A 218 14.03 14.76 -2.08
CA GLY A 218 12.89 15.49 -1.53
C GLY A 218 11.77 15.61 -2.56
N GLY A 219 11.14 14.50 -2.94
CA GLY A 219 9.97 14.53 -3.83
C GLY A 219 8.91 15.50 -3.31
N GLY A 220 8.53 15.34 -2.04
CA GLY A 220 7.69 16.28 -1.31
C GLY A 220 8.48 17.52 -0.88
N ILE A 221 9.41 17.34 0.06
CA ILE A 221 10.16 18.42 0.71
C ILE A 221 11.66 18.18 0.61
N TYR A 222 12.41 19.21 0.20
CA TYR A 222 13.86 19.26 0.36
C TYR A 222 14.26 20.39 1.31
N CYS A 223 15.06 20.08 2.33
CA CYS A 223 15.47 20.98 3.40
C CYS A 223 17.01 20.99 3.51
N TYR A 224 17.65 22.16 3.39
CA TYR A 224 19.11 22.28 3.45
C TYR A 224 19.56 23.43 4.36
N GLY A 225 20.39 23.13 5.37
CA GLY A 225 20.85 24.09 6.38
C GLY A 225 19.73 24.96 6.94
N SER A 226 18.55 24.37 7.14
CA SER A 226 17.31 25.09 7.43
C SER A 226 16.62 24.52 8.65
N LYS A 227 15.69 25.30 9.20
CA LYS A 227 14.77 24.83 10.21
C LYS A 227 13.38 24.67 9.60
N MET A 228 12.83 23.48 9.72
CA MET A 228 11.50 23.13 9.24
C MET A 228 10.68 22.64 10.43
N THR A 229 9.54 23.28 10.66
CA THR A 229 8.54 22.82 11.64
C THR A 229 7.28 22.41 10.90
N ILE A 230 6.84 21.17 11.08
CA ILE A 230 5.73 20.57 10.35
C ILE A 230 4.74 20.03 11.38
N HIS A 231 3.49 20.46 11.28
CA HIS A 231 2.44 20.07 12.21
C HIS A 231 1.15 19.71 11.48
N LYS A 232 0.49 18.62 11.90
CA LYS A 232 -0.81 18.19 11.33
C LYS A 232 -0.83 18.12 9.81
N THR A 233 0.29 17.70 9.24
CA THR A 233 0.49 17.72 7.79
C THR A 233 0.49 16.30 7.25
N LEU A 234 -0.17 16.10 6.11
CA LEU A 234 -0.08 14.87 5.33
C LEU A 234 0.97 15.04 4.23
N ILE A 235 1.95 14.14 4.19
CA ILE A 235 2.96 14.09 3.13
C ILE A 235 2.83 12.72 2.47
N SER A 236 2.26 12.68 1.27
CA SER A 236 1.87 11.41 0.67
C SER A 236 2.04 11.31 -0.85
N GLY A 237 2.31 10.10 -1.35
CA GLY A 237 2.46 9.81 -2.78
C GLY A 237 3.62 10.55 -3.45
N ASN A 238 4.55 11.13 -2.69
CA ASN A 238 5.64 11.89 -3.28
C ASN A 238 6.80 10.96 -3.68
N SER A 239 7.41 11.24 -4.83
CA SER A 239 8.48 10.42 -5.37
C SER A 239 9.78 11.20 -5.58
N SER A 240 10.90 10.56 -5.27
CA SER A 240 12.20 10.94 -5.79
C SER A 240 12.69 9.83 -6.71
N ASP A 241 12.91 10.16 -7.98
CA ASP A 241 13.21 9.20 -9.03
C ASP A 241 14.47 9.63 -9.77
N ALA A 242 15.52 8.81 -9.68
CA ALA A 242 16.79 9.09 -10.33
C ALA A 242 17.22 7.93 -11.22
N THR A 243 17.36 8.16 -12.53
CA THR A 243 17.89 7.16 -13.46
C THR A 243 19.15 7.65 -14.16
N LEU A 244 20.16 6.78 -14.21
CA LEU A 244 21.45 7.07 -14.82
C LEU A 244 21.82 6.01 -15.88
N TYR A 245 21.98 6.46 -17.13
CA TYR A 245 22.50 5.68 -18.26
C TYR A 245 23.91 6.14 -18.60
N THR A 246 24.93 5.36 -18.21
CA THR A 246 26.34 5.72 -18.45
C THR A 246 27.27 4.49 -18.49
N THR A 247 28.55 4.71 -18.72
CA THR A 247 29.57 3.66 -18.67
C THR A 247 30.10 3.37 -17.25
N ARG A 248 30.04 4.35 -16.34
CA ARG A 248 30.40 4.26 -14.90
C ARG A 248 29.79 5.44 -14.14
N GLY A 249 29.43 5.26 -12.86
CA GLY A 249 28.96 6.33 -11.97
C GLY A 249 28.15 5.76 -10.80
N THR A 250 27.58 6.64 -9.97
CA THR A 250 26.56 6.28 -8.98
C THR A 250 25.40 7.27 -9.07
N VAL A 251 24.18 6.76 -8.98
CA VAL A 251 22.94 7.54 -8.91
C VAL A 251 22.34 7.46 -7.51
N TYR A 252 21.79 8.58 -7.05
CA TYR A 252 21.21 8.74 -5.73
C TYR A 252 19.76 9.19 -5.84
N SER A 253 18.89 8.56 -5.06
CA SER A 253 17.53 9.03 -4.83
C SER A 253 17.24 9.07 -3.34
N LEU A 254 16.94 10.24 -2.79
CA LEU A 254 16.94 10.46 -1.34
C LEU A 254 15.68 11.19 -0.88
N GLY A 255 14.93 10.63 0.07
CA GLY A 255 13.78 11.34 0.64
C GLY A 255 12.63 11.47 -0.36
N GLY A 256 11.84 10.42 -0.57
CA GLY A 256 10.62 10.52 -1.37
C GLY A 256 9.66 11.57 -0.79
N GLY A 257 9.39 11.46 0.50
CA GLY A 257 8.60 12.44 1.25
C GLY A 257 9.44 13.66 1.63
N ILE A 258 10.45 13.45 2.48
CA ILE A 258 11.32 14.51 3.02
C ILE A 258 12.79 14.12 2.85
N CYS A 259 13.59 15.02 2.28
CA CYS A 259 15.04 14.96 2.37
C CYS A 259 15.56 16.19 3.13
N ALA A 260 16.35 15.95 4.18
CA ALA A 260 16.94 17.00 5.00
C ALA A 260 18.45 16.81 5.16
N GLU A 261 19.23 17.84 4.82
CA GLU A 261 20.69 17.76 4.88
C GLU A 261 21.36 19.04 5.40
N GLY A 262 22.64 18.91 5.75
CA GLY A 262 23.55 20.04 5.92
C GLY A 262 23.27 20.85 7.17
N GLU A 263 23.27 20.18 8.33
CA GLU A 263 22.97 20.78 9.64
C GLU A 263 21.53 21.33 9.72
N SER A 264 20.59 20.65 9.07
CA SER A 264 19.16 21.02 9.14
C SER A 264 18.52 20.56 10.45
N PHE A 265 17.40 21.19 10.80
CA PHE A 265 16.53 20.78 11.89
C PHE A 265 15.12 20.57 11.35
N VAL A 266 14.57 19.37 11.51
CA VAL A 266 13.20 19.02 11.10
C VAL A 266 12.41 18.54 12.30
N ALA A 267 11.35 19.25 12.65
CA ALA A 267 10.43 18.86 13.71
C ALA A 267 9.04 18.56 13.14
N LEU A 268 8.60 17.32 13.27
CA LEU A 268 7.29 16.79 12.88
C LEU A 268 6.42 16.59 14.12
N GLY A 269 5.18 17.08 14.08
CA GLY A 269 4.17 16.91 15.11
C GLY A 269 2.83 16.48 14.52
N GLU A 270 2.19 15.45 15.05
CA GLU A 270 0.83 15.04 14.65
C GLU A 270 0.67 14.86 13.12
N SER A 271 1.74 14.44 12.44
CA SER A 271 1.83 14.42 10.97
C SER A 271 1.92 13.00 10.44
N THR A 272 1.45 12.81 9.21
CA THR A 272 1.45 11.50 8.54
C THR A 272 2.34 11.55 7.31
N ILE A 273 3.28 10.61 7.22
CA ILE A 273 4.19 10.40 6.09
C ILE A 273 3.84 9.04 5.49
N HIS A 274 3.09 9.07 4.39
CA HIS A 274 2.40 7.90 3.85
C HIS A 274 2.73 7.66 2.37
N GLY A 275 3.19 6.48 1.99
CA GLY A 275 3.22 6.14 0.55
C GLY A 275 4.32 6.81 -0.26
N ASN A 276 5.36 7.36 0.37
CA ASN A 276 6.39 8.07 -0.37
C ASN A 276 7.50 7.11 -0.85
N GLN A 277 8.09 7.41 -2.01
CA GLN A 277 9.05 6.53 -2.66
C GLN A 277 10.37 7.23 -3.00
N ALA A 278 11.49 6.54 -2.76
CA ALA A 278 12.78 6.90 -3.34
C ALA A 278 13.30 5.76 -4.25
N SER A 279 13.43 6.03 -5.55
CA SER A 279 13.85 5.05 -6.56
C SER A 279 15.10 5.50 -7.31
N ALA A 280 16.15 4.66 -7.28
CA ALA A 280 17.41 4.89 -7.98
C ALA A 280 17.71 3.76 -8.95
N VAL A 281 17.94 4.07 -10.24
CA VAL A 281 18.19 3.04 -11.27
C VAL A 281 19.43 3.39 -12.10
N GLY A 282 20.40 2.47 -12.16
CA GLY A 282 21.71 2.65 -12.75
C GLY A 282 22.04 1.63 -13.85
N TYR A 283 21.84 2.03 -15.12
CA TYR A 283 22.14 1.19 -16.28
C TYR A 283 23.57 1.40 -16.80
N GLY A 284 24.42 0.39 -16.61
CA GLY A 284 25.81 0.39 -17.06
C GLY A 284 26.10 -0.58 -18.21
N ARG A 285 26.68 -0.10 -19.32
CA ARG A 285 27.10 -0.95 -20.48
C ARG A 285 28.11 -2.05 -20.10
N TYR A 286 28.71 -2.00 -18.91
CA TYR A 286 29.70 -2.96 -18.39
C TYR A 286 29.54 -3.31 -16.90
N GLY A 287 28.34 -3.12 -16.29
CA GLY A 287 28.14 -3.45 -14.88
C GLY A 287 28.92 -2.56 -13.90
N ARG A 288 28.97 -1.24 -14.16
CA ARG A 288 29.83 -0.29 -13.42
C ARG A 288 29.08 0.93 -12.89
N VAL A 289 27.77 0.87 -12.87
CA VAL A 289 26.92 1.95 -12.33
C VAL A 289 26.24 1.43 -11.07
N GLY A 290 26.45 2.14 -9.96
CA GLY A 290 25.76 1.87 -8.69
C GLY A 290 24.46 2.67 -8.58
N ALA A 291 23.51 2.15 -7.83
CA ALA A 291 22.28 2.85 -7.45
C ALA A 291 22.14 2.87 -5.93
N VAL A 292 21.80 4.02 -5.38
CA VAL A 292 21.59 4.23 -3.95
C VAL A 292 20.26 4.95 -3.76
N ALA A 293 19.32 4.30 -3.09
CA ALA A 293 18.07 4.90 -2.66
C ALA A 293 18.02 4.92 -1.13
N GLY A 294 17.53 6.03 -0.56
CA GLY A 294 17.49 6.19 0.88
C GLY A 294 16.30 7.00 1.37
N GLY A 295 15.63 6.53 2.43
CA GLY A 295 14.57 7.30 3.09
C GLY A 295 13.36 7.51 2.19
N GLY A 296 12.58 6.47 1.89
CA GLY A 296 11.36 6.60 1.09
C GLY A 296 10.43 7.66 1.69
N GLY A 297 10.20 7.57 3.01
CA GLY A 297 9.52 8.58 3.80
C GLY A 297 10.43 9.76 4.10
N ILE A 298 11.49 9.52 4.90
CA ILE A 298 12.36 10.56 5.44
C ILE A 298 13.83 10.16 5.29
N TYR A 299 14.61 11.01 4.63
CA TYR A 299 16.08 10.94 4.60
C TYR A 299 16.68 12.12 5.37
N CYS A 300 17.62 11.84 6.28
CA CYS A 300 18.38 12.89 6.98
C CYS A 300 19.88 12.61 6.90
N ALA A 301 20.65 13.62 6.49
CA ALA A 301 22.10 13.50 6.38
C ALA A 301 22.89 14.71 6.91
N ARG A 302 24.19 14.48 7.16
CA ARG A 302 25.18 15.52 7.45
C ARG A 302 24.78 16.39 8.67
N GLU A 303 24.78 15.76 9.85
CA GLU A 303 24.52 16.43 11.13
C GLU A 303 23.13 17.05 11.24
N THR A 304 22.15 16.45 10.55
CA THR A 304 20.75 16.87 10.63
C THR A 304 20.08 16.29 11.88
N GLU A 305 19.20 17.07 12.51
CA GLU A 305 18.38 16.65 13.65
C GLU A 305 16.92 16.47 13.23
N LEU A 306 16.37 15.29 13.50
CA LEU A 306 14.98 14.93 13.27
C LEU A 306 14.24 14.76 14.61
N ILE A 307 13.11 15.43 14.78
CA ILE A 307 12.20 15.22 15.90
C ILE A 307 10.85 14.80 15.36
N CYS A 308 10.32 13.66 15.78
CA CYS A 308 8.95 13.24 15.45
C CYS A 308 8.12 13.02 16.70
N LYS A 309 6.96 13.64 16.77
CA LYS A 309 6.03 13.54 17.91
C LYS A 309 4.61 13.28 17.43
N GLY A 310 3.98 12.21 17.90
CA GLY A 310 2.60 11.92 17.50
C GLY A 310 2.45 11.61 16.00
N CYS A 311 3.50 11.11 15.36
CA CYS A 311 3.52 10.94 13.90
C CYS A 311 3.18 9.52 13.47
N LYS A 312 2.68 9.38 12.25
CA LYS A 312 2.56 8.09 11.55
C LYS A 312 3.50 8.08 10.35
N ILE A 313 4.32 7.04 10.23
CA ILE A 313 5.25 6.84 9.12
C ILE A 313 4.95 5.47 8.53
N GLU A 314 4.20 5.44 7.43
CA GLU A 314 3.59 4.22 6.94
C GLU A 314 3.66 4.07 5.42
N HIS A 315 3.77 2.83 4.95
CA HIS A 315 3.73 2.52 3.50
C HIS A 315 4.79 3.22 2.65
N ASN A 316 5.91 3.65 3.21
CA ASN A 316 6.97 4.28 2.43
C ASN A 316 7.96 3.23 1.91
N SER A 317 8.50 3.42 0.71
CA SER A 317 9.35 2.43 0.05
C SER A 317 10.63 3.03 -0.52
N VAL A 318 11.68 2.21 -0.58
CA VAL A 318 12.92 2.51 -1.29
C VAL A 318 13.21 1.42 -2.31
N HIS A 319 13.78 1.81 -3.46
CA HIS A 319 14.17 0.86 -4.49
C HIS A 319 15.50 1.29 -5.13
N ALA A 320 16.44 0.36 -5.27
CA ALA A 320 17.71 0.61 -5.94
C ALA A 320 18.06 -0.53 -6.90
N ASP A 321 18.28 -0.21 -8.17
CA ASP A 321 18.72 -1.18 -9.19
C ASP A 321 19.95 -0.66 -9.92
N GLY A 322 21.13 -1.08 -9.44
CA GLY A 322 22.41 -0.72 -10.02
C GLY A 322 23.12 -1.90 -10.64
N SER A 323 23.59 -1.75 -11.88
CA SER A 323 24.40 -2.76 -12.59
C SER A 323 25.71 -3.20 -11.88
N ARG A 324 26.12 -2.55 -10.78
CA ARG A 324 27.30 -2.87 -9.97
C ARG A 324 26.99 -3.13 -8.50
N ASN A 325 26.21 -2.24 -7.88
CA ASN A 325 25.77 -2.31 -6.49
C ASN A 325 24.43 -1.57 -6.36
N SER A 326 23.55 -2.14 -5.55
CA SER A 326 22.23 -1.62 -5.21
C SER A 326 22.16 -1.47 -3.70
N ASP A 327 21.89 -0.26 -3.21
CA ASP A 327 21.67 0.02 -1.79
C ASP A 327 20.31 0.71 -1.66
N ALA A 328 19.30 0.00 -1.16
CA ALA A 328 17.93 0.50 -0.96
C ALA A 328 17.63 0.52 0.55
N ASP A 329 17.95 1.65 1.20
CA ASP A 329 18.05 1.75 2.66
C ASP A 329 16.98 2.64 3.29
N GLY A 330 16.25 2.11 4.28
CA GLY A 330 15.33 2.88 5.11
C GLY A 330 14.07 3.32 4.36
N GLY A 331 13.13 2.40 4.16
CA GLY A 331 11.80 2.67 3.60
C GLY A 331 11.11 3.87 4.24
N GLY A 332 10.95 3.82 5.56
CA GLY A 332 10.36 4.86 6.39
C GLY A 332 11.37 5.95 6.67
N ILE A 333 12.49 5.59 7.32
CA ILE A 333 13.50 6.56 7.77
C ILE A 333 14.91 6.07 7.51
N HIS A 334 15.74 6.93 6.91
CA HIS A 334 17.19 6.72 6.80
C HIS A 334 17.93 7.91 7.42
N LEU A 335 18.76 7.64 8.43
CA LEU A 335 19.67 8.62 9.04
C LEU A 335 21.12 8.33 8.68
N TYR A 336 21.81 9.29 8.05
CA TYR A 336 23.23 9.23 7.75
C TYR A 336 24.01 10.31 8.52
N ALA A 337 24.88 9.89 9.44
CA ALA A 337 25.66 10.81 10.28
C ALA A 337 24.80 11.92 10.92
N SER A 338 23.62 11.53 11.42
CA SER A 338 22.54 12.40 11.88
C SER A 338 21.88 11.83 13.13
N SER A 339 20.93 12.55 13.74
CA SER A 339 20.25 12.11 14.95
C SER A 339 18.73 12.24 14.87
N ALA A 340 18.02 11.35 15.57
CA ALA A 340 16.57 11.45 15.71
C ALA A 340 16.07 11.25 17.15
N GLU A 341 15.01 11.97 17.49
CA GLU A 341 14.23 11.81 18.72
C GLU A 341 12.77 11.56 18.36
N MET A 342 12.25 10.41 18.77
CA MET A 342 10.94 9.92 18.37
C MET A 342 10.08 9.71 19.62
N SER A 343 8.88 10.30 19.64
CA SER A 343 7.92 10.07 20.72
C SER A 343 6.49 9.88 20.21
N ASN A 344 5.71 8.99 20.84
CA ASN A 344 4.31 8.75 20.47
C ASN A 344 4.13 8.47 18.97
N THR A 345 5.06 7.74 18.35
CA THR A 345 5.13 7.59 16.89
C THR A 345 4.86 6.15 16.49
N LEU A 346 4.08 5.98 15.43
CA LEU A 346 3.78 4.69 14.79
C LEU A 346 4.57 4.57 13.48
N ILE A 347 5.34 3.48 13.33
CA ILE A 347 6.14 3.20 12.11
C ILE A 347 5.80 1.80 11.62
N ILE A 348 5.09 1.70 10.50
CA ILE A 348 4.51 0.44 10.01
C ILE A 348 4.58 0.31 8.49
N ARG A 349 4.64 -0.92 7.96
CA ARG A 349 4.52 -1.21 6.52
C ARG A 349 5.48 -0.45 5.60
N ASN A 350 6.67 -0.10 6.07
CA ASN A 350 7.68 0.54 5.23
C ASN A 350 8.62 -0.52 4.62
N ALA A 351 8.99 -0.36 3.35
CA ALA A 351 9.74 -1.34 2.53
C ALA A 351 11.21 -1.00 2.34
N GLY A 352 12.07 -2.02 2.25
CA GLY A 352 13.50 -1.91 1.94
C GLY A 352 14.40 -2.30 3.11
N ARG A 353 15.72 -2.30 2.92
CA ARG A 353 16.68 -2.72 3.95
C ARG A 353 16.59 -1.78 5.17
N GLY A 354 16.23 -2.33 6.33
CA GLY A 354 15.87 -1.53 7.50
C GLY A 354 14.63 -0.67 7.23
N GLY A 355 13.57 -1.28 6.71
CA GLY A 355 12.38 -0.62 6.19
C GLY A 355 11.76 0.35 7.18
N ALA A 356 11.72 0.04 8.47
CA ALA A 356 11.31 1.03 9.47
C ALA A 356 12.35 2.14 9.63
N LEU A 357 13.60 1.73 9.85
CA LEU A 357 14.71 2.61 10.19
C LEU A 357 16.06 2.03 9.74
N TYR A 358 16.84 2.85 9.03
CA TYR A 358 18.23 2.60 8.70
C TYR A 358 19.15 3.67 9.33
N LEU A 359 20.07 3.25 10.21
CA LEU A 359 20.99 4.12 10.94
C LEU A 359 22.44 3.92 10.47
N GLN A 360 22.95 4.83 9.64
CA GLN A 360 24.34 4.80 9.21
C GLN A 360 25.18 5.85 9.93
N ASN A 361 26.06 5.41 10.84
CA ASN A 361 26.82 6.30 11.74
C ASN A 361 25.93 7.33 12.46
N ALA A 362 24.69 6.95 12.75
CA ALA A 362 23.63 7.82 13.26
C ALA A 362 23.10 7.33 14.61
N SER A 363 22.35 8.18 15.31
CA SER A 363 21.72 7.80 16.58
C SER A 363 20.24 8.12 16.62
N ALA A 364 19.41 7.21 17.15
CA ALA A 364 17.98 7.47 17.32
C ALA A 364 17.45 6.99 18.68
N ASN A 365 16.65 7.83 19.34
CA ASN A 365 16.00 7.50 20.61
C ASN A 365 14.47 7.47 20.43
N PHE A 366 13.84 6.51 21.07
CA PHE A 366 12.41 6.22 20.94
C PHE A 366 11.74 6.14 22.30
N ASN A 367 10.63 6.86 22.44
CA ASN A 367 9.80 6.86 23.64
C ASN A 367 8.31 6.71 23.30
N HIS A 368 7.59 5.73 23.85
CA HIS A 368 6.19 5.48 23.44
C HIS A 368 6.02 5.34 21.93
N CYS A 369 6.91 4.60 21.28
CA CYS A 369 6.81 4.33 19.85
C CYS A 369 6.32 2.90 19.63
N THR A 370 5.55 2.67 18.57
CA THR A 370 5.19 1.34 18.08
C THR A 370 5.82 1.16 16.71
N ILE A 371 6.69 0.17 16.56
CA ILE A 371 7.34 -0.20 15.29
C ILE A 371 7.08 -1.67 15.03
N THR A 372 6.42 -2.00 13.93
CA THR A 372 6.03 -3.37 13.55
C THR A 372 5.65 -3.42 12.08
N THR A 373 5.61 -4.60 11.48
CA THR A 373 5.15 -4.86 10.10
C THR A 373 5.94 -4.12 9.01
N ASN A 374 7.23 -3.86 9.18
CA ASN A 374 8.10 -3.24 8.17
C ASN A 374 9.03 -4.28 7.51
N GLY A 375 9.34 -4.09 6.22
CA GLY A 375 10.34 -4.89 5.50
C GLY A 375 11.71 -4.75 6.17
N ASP A 376 12.42 -5.84 6.41
CA ASP A 376 13.73 -5.89 7.08
C ASP A 376 13.87 -5.12 8.43
N GLY A 377 12.75 -4.77 9.07
CA GLY A 377 12.70 -4.14 10.40
C GLY A 377 13.61 -2.91 10.56
N ILE A 378 14.62 -3.02 11.44
CA ILE A 378 15.57 -1.95 11.75
C ILE A 378 17.02 -2.40 11.57
N VAL A 379 17.82 -1.54 10.92
CA VAL A 379 19.25 -1.77 10.70
C VAL A 379 20.09 -0.61 11.20
N ALA A 380 21.18 -0.90 11.92
CA ALA A 380 22.20 0.06 12.32
C ALA A 380 23.60 -0.34 11.85
N ASP A 381 24.14 0.42 10.89
CA ASP A 381 25.50 0.34 10.35
C ASP A 381 26.38 1.40 11.00
N GLY A 382 27.08 1.03 12.08
CA GLY A 382 27.89 1.97 12.87
C GLY A 382 27.07 3.00 13.65
N GLY A 383 25.73 2.90 13.61
CA GLY A 383 24.80 3.68 14.43
C GLY A 383 24.40 2.97 15.73
N SER A 384 23.60 3.67 16.54
CA SER A 384 22.99 3.09 17.76
C SER A 384 21.63 3.69 18.07
N GLY A 385 20.83 3.01 18.88
CA GLY A 385 19.58 3.57 19.36
C GLY A 385 19.11 3.05 20.70
N ALA A 386 18.15 3.75 21.29
CA ALA A 386 17.55 3.37 22.56
C ALA A 386 16.04 3.43 22.51
N PHE A 387 15.39 2.41 23.06
CA PHE A 387 13.94 2.30 23.16
C PHE A 387 13.53 2.32 24.63
N THR A 388 12.57 3.19 24.96
CA THR A 388 11.93 3.26 26.27
C THR A 388 10.41 3.33 26.12
N ASN A 389 9.64 2.64 26.96
CA ASN A 389 8.17 2.62 26.91
C ASN A 389 7.62 2.28 25.52
N SER A 390 8.31 1.47 24.74
CA SER A 390 8.00 1.30 23.31
C SER A 390 7.59 -0.14 23.00
N ILE A 391 7.00 -0.36 21.84
CA ILE A 391 6.75 -1.68 21.29
C ILE A 391 7.52 -1.79 19.99
N MET A 392 8.33 -2.84 19.89
CA MET A 392 9.10 -3.17 18.70
C MET A 392 8.83 -4.62 18.32
N TRP A 393 7.85 -4.84 17.46
CA TRP A 393 7.33 -6.17 17.15
C TRP A 393 7.52 -6.51 15.67
N ASP A 394 8.75 -6.33 15.18
CA ASP A 394 9.18 -6.64 13.81
C ASP A 394 10.25 -7.75 13.80
N PRO A 395 10.42 -8.50 12.70
CA PRO A 395 11.17 -9.76 12.71
C PRO A 395 12.69 -9.59 12.63
N VAL A 396 13.23 -8.41 12.27
CA VAL A 396 14.68 -8.23 12.08
C VAL A 396 15.19 -6.97 12.78
N ILE A 397 16.08 -7.16 13.75
CA ILE A 397 16.82 -6.08 14.43
C ILE A 397 18.31 -6.32 14.25
N THR A 398 18.95 -5.52 13.40
CA THR A 398 20.39 -5.63 13.16
C THR A 398 21.12 -4.42 13.72
N GLY A 399 22.03 -4.63 14.67
CA GLY A 399 22.93 -3.58 15.18
C GLY A 399 22.84 -3.36 16.70
N TRP A 400 23.31 -2.20 17.15
CA TRP A 400 23.48 -1.91 18.59
C TRP A 400 22.32 -1.08 19.15
N PHE A 401 21.34 -1.76 19.72
CA PHE A 401 20.19 -1.14 20.39
C PHE A 401 20.12 -1.48 21.88
N THR A 402 19.61 -0.55 22.68
CA THR A 402 19.30 -0.78 24.10
C THR A 402 17.82 -0.66 24.35
N PHE A 403 17.25 -1.62 25.08
CA PHE A 403 15.82 -1.69 25.38
C PHE A 403 15.59 -1.53 26.88
N GLN A 404 14.67 -0.65 27.25
CA GLN A 404 14.18 -0.47 28.62
C GLN A 404 12.66 -0.34 28.57
N TYR A 405 11.92 -1.03 29.43
CA TYR A 405 10.45 -0.96 29.44
C TYR A 405 9.86 -1.05 28.04
N THR A 406 10.30 -2.05 27.27
CA THR A 406 9.99 -2.15 25.84
C THR A 406 9.61 -3.59 25.52
N ALA A 407 8.54 -3.77 24.77
CA ALA A 407 8.17 -5.07 24.22
C ALA A 407 8.95 -5.33 22.92
N VAL A 408 9.62 -6.48 22.79
CA VAL A 408 10.49 -6.78 21.63
C VAL A 408 10.49 -8.27 21.23
N GLY A 409 10.37 -8.54 19.93
CA GLY A 409 10.07 -9.85 19.29
C GLY A 409 11.18 -10.92 19.28
N GLU A 410 12.23 -10.78 20.07
CA GLU A 410 13.36 -11.71 20.14
C GLU A 410 13.89 -11.76 21.59
N PRO A 411 14.76 -12.71 22.00
CA PRO A 411 15.25 -12.81 23.37
C PRO A 411 16.28 -11.71 23.74
N TRP A 412 15.84 -10.45 23.70
CA TRP A 412 16.58 -9.28 24.15
C TRP A 412 16.42 -9.10 25.65
N SER A 413 17.51 -8.72 26.32
CA SER A 413 17.51 -8.48 27.76
C SER A 413 17.62 -7.00 28.08
N GLY A 414 16.90 -6.55 29.11
CA GLY A 414 16.97 -5.20 29.63
C GLY A 414 16.03 -5.02 30.82
N THR A 415 16.11 -3.87 31.48
CA THR A 415 15.18 -3.56 32.58
C THR A 415 13.78 -3.37 32.01
N GLY A 416 12.79 -4.13 32.50
CA GLY A 416 11.40 -4.00 32.06
C GLY A 416 11.13 -4.46 30.61
N VAL A 417 12.06 -5.20 29.99
CA VAL A 417 11.86 -5.73 28.63
C VAL A 417 10.88 -6.90 28.67
N ILE A 418 9.96 -6.91 27.70
CA ILE A 418 8.92 -7.95 27.54
C ILE A 418 9.13 -8.64 26.20
N ASN A 419 9.31 -9.97 26.21
CA ASN A 419 9.48 -10.78 24.99
C ASN A 419 8.24 -11.64 24.73
N ILE A 420 7.06 -11.06 24.95
CA ILE A 420 5.74 -11.67 24.80
C ILE A 420 4.94 -10.79 23.85
N ASP A 421 4.12 -11.41 23.00
CA ASP A 421 3.28 -10.74 22.02
C ASP A 421 2.52 -9.55 22.64
N PRO A 422 2.61 -8.33 22.07
CA PRO A 422 1.93 -7.16 22.57
C PRO A 422 0.40 -7.25 22.44
N LEU A 423 -0.16 -8.23 21.73
CA LEU A 423 -1.60 -8.41 21.53
C LEU A 423 -2.28 -7.15 21.01
N PHE A 424 -1.97 -6.76 19.78
CA PHE A 424 -2.68 -5.68 19.07
C PHE A 424 -4.13 -6.09 18.77
N GLN A 425 -5.06 -5.13 18.76
CA GLN A 425 -6.48 -5.39 18.52
C GLN A 425 -6.76 -5.95 17.12
N ASN A 426 -6.24 -5.29 16.08
CA ASN A 426 -6.45 -5.73 14.70
C ASN A 426 -5.34 -5.15 13.78
N PRO A 427 -4.11 -5.68 13.85
CA PRO A 427 -2.97 -5.16 13.09
C PRO A 427 -3.12 -5.32 11.57
N ASP A 428 -3.98 -6.23 11.10
CA ASP A 428 -4.24 -6.41 9.66
C ASP A 428 -5.10 -5.27 9.06
N ASP A 429 -5.82 -4.53 9.91
CA ASP A 429 -6.51 -3.28 9.55
C ASP A 429 -5.83 -2.04 10.16
N ASP A 430 -4.54 -2.16 10.48
CA ASP A 430 -3.72 -1.09 11.04
C ASP A 430 -4.22 -0.51 12.39
N ASP A 431 -4.98 -1.32 13.14
CA ASP A 431 -5.35 -1.04 14.53
C ASP A 431 -4.35 -1.67 15.50
N TYR A 432 -3.32 -0.90 15.81
CA TYR A 432 -2.25 -1.27 16.74
C TYR A 432 -2.53 -0.84 18.19
N ARG A 433 -3.78 -0.55 18.55
CA ARG A 433 -4.17 -0.39 19.96
C ARG A 433 -4.04 -1.72 20.69
N LEU A 434 -3.75 -1.67 21.98
CA LEU A 434 -3.60 -2.87 22.81
C LEU A 434 -4.95 -3.53 23.09
N ALA A 435 -5.03 -4.84 22.87
CA ALA A 435 -6.16 -5.67 23.25
C ALA A 435 -6.20 -5.89 24.77
N ALA A 436 -7.38 -6.25 25.30
CA ALA A 436 -7.51 -6.59 26.71
C ALA A 436 -6.64 -7.82 27.04
N GLY A 437 -5.81 -7.71 28.09
CA GLY A 437 -4.87 -8.77 28.48
C GLY A 437 -3.49 -8.66 27.84
N SER A 438 -3.24 -7.64 27.02
CA SER A 438 -1.90 -7.33 26.51
C SER A 438 -0.88 -7.22 27.65
N PRO A 439 0.32 -7.84 27.52
CA PRO A 439 1.39 -7.69 28.49
C PRO A 439 2.04 -6.29 28.45
N CYS A 440 1.69 -5.46 27.46
CA CYS A 440 2.23 -4.10 27.31
C CYS A 440 1.44 -3.05 28.10
N ILE A 441 0.25 -3.41 28.58
CA ILE A 441 -0.57 -2.53 29.41
C ILE A 441 0.08 -2.39 30.80
N ASP A 442 0.12 -1.16 31.32
CA ASP A 442 0.67 -0.76 32.64
C ASP A 442 2.11 -1.23 32.89
N SER A 443 2.87 -1.43 31.83
CA SER A 443 4.20 -2.06 31.90
C SER A 443 5.34 -1.11 31.55
N GLY A 444 5.02 0.11 31.13
CA GLY A 444 5.95 1.22 30.95
C GLY A 444 6.47 1.82 32.27
N THR A 445 7.43 2.73 32.17
CA THR A 445 7.95 3.55 33.27
C THR A 445 7.48 5.01 33.14
N THR A 446 7.67 5.80 34.20
CA THR A 446 7.36 7.24 34.23
C THR A 446 7.85 7.98 32.98
N SER A 447 6.94 8.74 32.37
CA SER A 447 7.18 9.49 31.14
C SER A 447 6.80 10.96 31.31
N ASP A 448 7.51 11.85 30.59
CA ASP A 448 7.15 13.27 30.48
C ASP A 448 6.11 13.51 29.36
N SER A 449 5.77 12.47 28.58
CA SER A 449 4.72 12.51 27.56
C SER A 449 3.35 12.44 28.21
N LEU A 450 2.57 13.52 28.10
CA LEU A 450 1.27 13.66 28.76
C LEU A 450 0.09 13.12 27.96
N ASN A 451 0.28 12.84 26.66
CA ASN A 451 -0.74 12.29 25.78
C ASN A 451 -0.17 11.21 24.85
N ASP A 452 -1.01 10.35 24.30
CA ASP A 452 -0.66 9.36 23.28
C ASP A 452 -0.78 9.88 21.84
N ILE A 453 -0.67 8.99 20.84
CA ILE A 453 -0.77 9.35 19.42
C ILE A 453 -2.18 9.79 18.99
N GLU A 454 -3.24 9.35 19.70
CA GLU A 454 -4.63 9.79 19.49
C GLU A 454 -4.98 11.01 20.37
N ASN A 455 -3.97 11.58 21.05
CA ASN A 455 -4.08 12.70 21.98
C ASN A 455 -4.92 12.38 23.24
N GLU A 456 -5.04 11.09 23.58
CA GLU A 456 -5.59 10.63 24.85
C GLU A 456 -4.56 10.84 25.98
N THR A 457 -5.03 11.19 27.18
CA THR A 457 -4.12 11.51 28.30
C THR A 457 -3.30 10.30 28.73
N ARG A 458 -2.06 10.52 29.19
CA ARG A 458 -1.21 9.50 29.82
C ARG A 458 -0.79 9.93 31.23
N PRO A 459 -0.74 9.01 32.20
CA PRO A 459 -1.26 7.65 32.13
C PRO A 459 -2.79 7.59 32.31
N ILE A 460 -3.43 6.54 31.76
CA ILE A 460 -4.81 6.14 32.09
C ILE A 460 -4.77 4.77 32.78
N ASP A 461 -4.78 4.78 34.11
CA ASP A 461 -4.97 3.56 34.91
C ASP A 461 -6.44 3.12 34.84
N ILE A 462 -6.70 1.97 34.19
CA ILE A 462 -8.02 1.34 34.13
C ILE A 462 -8.12 0.28 35.24
N PRO A 463 -8.96 0.49 36.28
CA PRO A 463 -9.03 -0.44 37.40
C PRO A 463 -9.35 -1.88 36.98
N GLY A 464 -8.43 -2.80 37.28
CA GLY A 464 -8.58 -4.25 37.01
C GLY A 464 -8.19 -4.70 35.60
N ILE A 465 -7.55 -3.83 34.82
CA ILE A 465 -6.81 -4.18 33.60
C ILE A 465 -5.32 -3.96 33.91
N GLY A 466 -4.43 -4.75 33.30
CA GLY A 466 -2.98 -4.56 33.45
C GLY A 466 -2.46 -4.76 34.88
N ARG A 467 -1.68 -3.81 35.41
CA ARG A 467 -0.90 -3.98 36.66
C ARG A 467 -1.45 -3.24 37.89
N ASP A 468 -2.70 -2.80 37.84
CA ASP A 468 -3.74 -2.64 38.88
C ASP A 468 -3.39 -2.43 40.38
N GLY A 469 -2.23 -1.85 40.70
CA GLY A 469 -1.76 -1.63 42.08
C GLY A 469 -1.91 -0.20 42.62
N THR A 470 -2.36 0.73 41.79
CA THR A 470 -2.69 2.17 42.00
C THR A 470 -1.51 3.15 42.10
N GLY A 471 -1.27 3.86 40.99
CA GLY A 471 -0.28 4.92 40.75
C GLY A 471 -0.32 5.39 39.29
N ASP A 472 0.66 6.18 38.85
CA ASP A 472 0.84 6.55 37.44
C ASP A 472 1.45 5.34 36.67
N GLU A 473 0.60 4.51 36.06
CA GLU A 473 0.99 3.29 35.31
C GLU A 473 0.87 3.56 33.80
N PHE A 474 1.96 3.42 33.04
CA PHE A 474 2.04 3.82 31.63
C PHE A 474 2.01 2.61 30.71
N ASP A 475 1.32 2.70 29.58
CA ASP A 475 1.40 1.68 28.55
C ASP A 475 2.66 1.81 27.69
N MET A 476 3.18 0.67 27.23
CA MET A 476 4.20 0.66 26.19
C MET A 476 3.56 0.93 24.82
N GLY A 477 4.29 1.62 23.95
CA GLY A 477 3.88 1.87 22.56
C GLY A 477 3.18 3.22 22.34
N ALA A 478 2.78 3.45 21.10
CA ALA A 478 2.22 4.72 20.61
C ALA A 478 0.84 5.06 21.18
N TYR A 479 0.07 4.05 21.61
CA TYR A 479 -1.29 4.18 22.13
C TYR A 479 -1.33 3.99 23.65
N GLU A 480 -2.24 4.68 24.32
CA GLU A 480 -2.64 4.40 25.70
C GLU A 480 -3.98 3.65 25.67
N LYS A 481 -4.14 2.64 26.53
CA LYS A 481 -5.36 1.88 26.63
C LYS A 481 -6.43 2.75 27.28
N THR A 482 -7.51 2.99 26.56
CA THR A 482 -8.70 3.69 27.07
C THR A 482 -9.83 2.72 27.42
N THR A 483 -10.81 3.20 28.20
CA THR A 483 -11.97 2.42 28.68
C THR A 483 -13.10 2.27 27.66
N GLU A 484 -12.92 2.68 26.41
CA GLU A 484 -14.05 2.81 25.49
C GLU A 484 -14.71 1.47 25.12
N VAL A 485 -15.89 1.33 25.72
CA VAL A 485 -17.09 0.56 25.38
C VAL A 485 -17.02 -0.10 24.00
N ASN A 486 -17.07 -1.44 24.00
CA ASN A 486 -17.58 -2.22 22.88
C ASN A 486 -18.88 -1.57 22.37
N ALA A 487 -18.79 -0.77 21.31
CA ALA A 487 -19.91 -0.46 20.45
C ALA A 487 -20.28 -1.75 19.72
N THR A 488 -20.87 -2.68 20.48
CA THR A 488 -21.70 -3.74 19.93
C THR A 488 -22.84 -3.02 19.22
N TRP A 489 -22.74 -2.94 17.89
CA TRP A 489 -23.82 -2.56 17.01
C TRP A 489 -24.97 -3.55 17.23
N THR A 490 -25.79 -3.27 18.23
CA THR A 490 -27.05 -3.95 18.45
C THR A 490 -28.12 -3.00 17.94
N PRO A 491 -28.73 -3.26 16.77
CA PRO A 491 -29.74 -2.36 16.22
C PRO A 491 -30.98 -2.45 17.10
N THR A 492 -31.18 -1.48 17.99
CA THR A 492 -32.43 -1.36 18.74
C THR A 492 -33.04 0.01 18.49
N GLN A 493 -34.30 -0.04 18.05
CA GLN A 493 -35.12 1.09 17.59
C GLN A 493 -35.16 2.25 18.59
N THR A 494 -34.86 3.45 18.10
CA THR A 494 -35.01 4.72 18.81
C THR A 494 -36.48 5.04 19.09
N PRO A 495 -36.90 5.30 20.35
CA PRO A 495 -38.11 6.03 20.63
C PRO A 495 -37.85 7.54 20.58
N THR A 496 -38.70 8.22 19.83
CA THR A 496 -38.73 9.67 19.60
C THR A 496 -38.87 10.48 20.89
N LEU A 497 -38.00 11.47 21.13
CA LEU A 497 -38.29 12.59 22.04
C LEU A 497 -37.84 13.96 21.50
N THR A 498 -38.77 14.90 21.70
CA THR A 498 -38.89 16.31 21.32
C THR A 498 -37.76 17.22 21.85
N PRO A 499 -37.35 18.28 21.12
CA PRO A 499 -36.20 19.11 21.49
C PRO A 499 -36.52 20.09 22.63
N THR A 500 -35.63 20.19 23.62
CA THR A 500 -35.52 21.35 24.52
C THR A 500 -34.05 21.75 24.63
N ARG A 501 -33.77 23.05 24.42
CA ARG A 501 -32.42 23.62 24.29
C ARG A 501 -31.76 23.83 25.66
N THR A 502 -30.54 23.30 25.80
CA THR A 502 -29.49 23.71 26.75
C THR A 502 -28.15 23.55 26.00
N PRO A 503 -27.17 24.46 26.12
CA PRO A 503 -26.00 24.46 25.26
C PRO A 503 -25.04 23.33 25.67
N THR A 504 -24.93 22.33 24.81
CA THR A 504 -23.86 21.32 24.86
C THR A 504 -22.67 21.87 24.08
N ILE A 505 -21.50 21.76 24.70
CA ILE A 505 -20.19 22.04 24.13
C ILE A 505 -20.06 21.19 22.87
N THR A 506 -19.94 21.84 21.71
CA THR A 506 -19.69 21.16 20.44
C THR A 506 -18.29 20.55 20.53
N PRO A 507 -18.11 19.22 20.36
CA PRO A 507 -16.79 18.68 20.09
C PRO A 507 -16.34 19.33 18.77
N THR A 508 -15.29 20.14 18.85
CA THR A 508 -14.66 20.70 17.66
C THR A 508 -14.01 19.51 16.96
N PHE A 509 -14.68 18.98 15.95
CA PHE A 509 -14.09 18.02 15.04
C PHE A 509 -12.84 18.67 14.45
N THR A 510 -11.69 18.07 14.71
CA THR A 510 -10.46 18.27 13.94
C THR A 510 -10.82 17.99 12.47
N PRO A 511 -10.56 18.89 11.51
CA PRO A 511 -10.92 18.64 10.12
C PRO A 511 -10.06 17.48 9.61
N THR A 512 -10.71 16.36 9.33
CA THR A 512 -10.20 15.31 8.45
C THR A 512 -10.23 15.90 7.03
N PRO A 513 -9.21 15.70 6.18
CA PRO A 513 -9.24 16.17 4.80
C PRO A 513 -10.57 15.79 4.14
N ASN A 514 -11.29 16.74 3.55
CA ASN A 514 -12.56 16.45 2.87
C ASN A 514 -12.30 15.82 1.49
N PHE A 515 -11.89 14.55 1.50
CA PHE A 515 -11.71 13.73 0.30
C PHE A 515 -13.05 13.58 -0.45
N GLN A 516 -13.02 13.75 -1.79
CA GLN A 516 -14.25 13.70 -2.57
C GLN A 516 -14.63 12.24 -2.86
N THR A 517 -15.90 11.91 -2.64
CA THR A 517 -16.47 10.64 -3.08
C THR A 517 -17.16 10.80 -4.44
N TYR A 518 -16.79 9.98 -5.42
CA TYR A 518 -17.47 9.88 -6.71
C TYR A 518 -18.30 8.60 -6.81
N PHE A 519 -19.46 8.68 -7.47
CA PHE A 519 -20.42 7.58 -7.60
C PHE A 519 -20.49 7.07 -9.04
N VAL A 520 -20.51 5.75 -9.21
CA VAL A 520 -20.55 5.09 -10.52
C VAL A 520 -21.73 4.11 -10.60
N ASP A 521 -22.61 4.28 -11.58
CA ASP A 521 -23.74 3.39 -11.87
C ASP A 521 -23.78 3.06 -13.38
N GLY A 522 -23.35 1.85 -13.75
CA GLY A 522 -23.37 1.38 -15.14
C GLY A 522 -24.78 1.30 -15.77
N GLY A 523 -25.83 1.39 -14.96
CA GLY A 523 -27.22 1.39 -15.36
C GLY A 523 -27.77 2.74 -15.82
N VAL A 524 -27.03 3.86 -15.63
CA VAL A 524 -27.51 5.19 -16.07
C VAL A 524 -27.50 5.31 -17.60
N SER A 525 -28.50 6.04 -18.14
CA SER A 525 -28.59 6.23 -19.59
C SER A 525 -27.46 7.09 -20.15
N GLN A 526 -27.01 8.07 -19.38
CA GLN A 526 -25.91 9.01 -19.69
C GLN A 526 -25.15 9.34 -18.40
N SER A 527 -23.86 9.62 -18.49
CA SER A 527 -23.02 10.02 -17.35
C SER A 527 -23.44 11.40 -16.81
N GLY A 528 -23.46 11.56 -15.48
CA GLY A 528 -23.60 12.85 -14.81
C GLY A 528 -22.26 13.41 -14.33
N ASP A 529 -22.26 14.08 -13.18
CA ASP A 529 -21.06 14.67 -12.54
C ASP A 529 -20.41 13.76 -11.47
N GLY A 530 -21.03 12.63 -11.17
CA GLY A 530 -20.53 11.65 -10.20
C GLY A 530 -20.62 12.08 -8.74
N LEU A 531 -21.27 13.19 -8.39
CA LEU A 531 -21.27 13.70 -7.00
C LEU A 531 -22.35 13.06 -6.11
N GLU A 532 -23.32 12.37 -6.70
CA GLU A 532 -24.35 11.58 -6.03
C GLU A 532 -24.86 10.44 -6.95
N TRP A 533 -25.56 9.44 -6.40
CA TRP A 533 -26.13 8.34 -7.21
C TRP A 533 -27.07 8.82 -8.34
N GLY A 534 -27.79 9.92 -8.13
CA GLY A 534 -28.70 10.50 -9.13
C GLY A 534 -27.99 11.13 -10.33
N SER A 535 -26.72 11.47 -10.18
CA SER A 535 -25.84 12.07 -11.20
C SER A 535 -24.58 11.24 -11.42
N ALA A 536 -24.61 9.94 -11.11
CA ALA A 536 -23.45 9.05 -11.17
C ALA A 536 -22.75 9.04 -12.56
N PHE A 537 -21.45 8.78 -12.55
CA PHE A 537 -20.73 8.40 -13.77
C PHE A 537 -21.21 7.05 -14.29
N LYS A 538 -21.12 6.86 -15.61
CA LYS A 538 -21.58 5.63 -16.25
C LYS A 538 -20.52 4.54 -16.25
N SER A 539 -19.25 4.92 -16.28
CA SER A 539 -18.15 3.97 -16.23
C SER A 539 -17.17 4.31 -15.11
N ILE A 540 -16.42 3.30 -14.67
CA ILE A 540 -15.38 3.47 -13.65
C ILE A 540 -14.27 4.35 -14.21
N GLY A 541 -13.91 4.17 -15.48
CA GLY A 541 -12.91 4.99 -16.16
C GLY A 541 -13.25 6.50 -16.21
N GLU A 542 -14.53 6.88 -16.24
CA GLU A 542 -14.93 8.29 -16.18
C GLU A 542 -14.65 8.89 -14.79
N ALA A 543 -15.02 8.19 -13.72
CA ALA A 543 -14.75 8.62 -12.35
C ALA A 543 -13.24 8.74 -12.09
N LEU A 544 -12.45 7.78 -12.58
CA LEU A 544 -10.99 7.79 -12.46
C LEU A 544 -10.33 8.93 -13.25
N ILE A 545 -10.97 9.51 -14.25
CA ILE A 545 -10.41 10.67 -14.96
C ILE A 545 -10.55 11.95 -14.12
N GLU A 546 -11.64 12.06 -13.36
CA GLU A 546 -11.99 13.21 -12.54
C GLU A 546 -11.37 13.17 -11.13
N SER A 547 -11.03 11.98 -10.64
CA SER A 547 -10.47 11.79 -9.30
C SER A 547 -8.99 12.17 -9.18
N VAL A 548 -8.61 12.54 -7.96
CA VAL A 548 -7.24 12.86 -7.53
C VAL A 548 -6.89 12.08 -6.25
N SER A 549 -5.60 11.94 -5.95
CA SER A 549 -5.11 11.28 -4.72
C SER A 549 -5.85 11.76 -3.47
N GLY A 550 -6.26 10.81 -2.63
CA GLY A 550 -7.15 10.98 -1.49
C GLY A 550 -8.64 10.73 -1.79
N ASP A 551 -9.10 10.90 -3.04
CA ASP A 551 -10.50 10.68 -3.40
C ASP A 551 -10.91 9.21 -3.31
N GLN A 552 -12.21 8.99 -3.20
CA GLN A 552 -12.82 7.66 -3.19
C GLN A 552 -13.83 7.51 -4.32
N ILE A 553 -13.94 6.32 -4.89
CA ILE A 553 -14.92 6.00 -5.94
C ILE A 553 -15.80 4.84 -5.46
N TRP A 554 -17.11 5.05 -5.42
CA TRP A 554 -18.11 4.07 -5.01
C TRP A 554 -18.85 3.53 -6.23
N VAL A 555 -18.79 2.22 -6.44
CA VAL A 555 -19.30 1.55 -7.63
C VAL A 555 -20.46 0.64 -7.28
N LYS A 556 -21.63 0.96 -7.85
CA LYS A 556 -22.86 0.17 -7.71
C LYS A 556 -22.70 -1.24 -8.25
N GLU A 557 -23.49 -2.16 -7.69
CA GLU A 557 -23.65 -3.51 -8.22
C GLU A 557 -23.97 -3.47 -9.72
N GLY A 558 -23.28 -4.32 -10.49
CA GLY A 558 -23.36 -4.25 -11.94
C GLY A 558 -22.22 -4.99 -12.63
N VAL A 559 -22.34 -5.10 -13.94
CA VAL A 559 -21.30 -5.69 -14.80
C VAL A 559 -20.68 -4.60 -15.66
N TYR A 560 -19.42 -4.30 -15.37
CA TYR A 560 -18.59 -3.28 -16.01
C TYR A 560 -17.65 -3.96 -17.00
N ARG A 561 -17.79 -3.61 -18.28
CA ARG A 561 -17.04 -4.22 -19.40
C ARG A 561 -15.96 -3.28 -19.89
N GLU A 562 -14.99 -3.04 -19.02
CA GLU A 562 -13.86 -2.15 -19.26
C GLU A 562 -12.59 -2.72 -18.60
N GLY A 563 -11.42 -2.26 -19.05
CA GLY A 563 -10.17 -2.37 -18.29
C GLY A 563 -9.83 -0.97 -17.79
N ILE A 564 -9.48 -0.85 -16.52
CA ILE A 564 -9.26 0.43 -15.85
C ILE A 564 -7.79 0.62 -15.50
N THR A 565 -7.39 1.89 -15.42
CA THR A 565 -6.11 2.28 -14.83
C THR A 565 -6.39 3.06 -13.57
N LEU A 566 -6.05 2.48 -12.42
CA LEU A 566 -6.25 3.15 -11.13
C LEU A 566 -5.22 4.28 -10.99
N ARG A 567 -5.59 5.35 -10.29
CA ARG A 567 -4.70 6.47 -10.01
C ARG A 567 -4.08 6.31 -8.63
N ASP A 568 -2.87 6.82 -8.48
CA ASP A 568 -2.18 6.85 -7.20
C ASP A 568 -3.03 7.60 -6.17
N GLY A 569 -3.12 7.05 -4.96
CA GLY A 569 -3.89 7.64 -3.86
C GLY A 569 -5.42 7.55 -3.98
N VAL A 570 -5.99 6.99 -5.05
CA VAL A 570 -7.46 6.93 -5.24
C VAL A 570 -8.01 5.58 -4.81
N ASP A 571 -8.87 5.58 -3.79
CA ASP A 571 -9.54 4.36 -3.37
C ASP A 571 -10.75 4.04 -4.26
N LEU A 572 -10.96 2.76 -4.52
CA LEU A 572 -12.04 2.26 -5.34
C LEU A 572 -12.78 1.12 -4.61
N TYR A 573 -14.07 1.34 -4.35
CA TYR A 573 -14.94 0.47 -3.57
C TYR A 573 -16.12 -0.04 -4.42
N GLY A 574 -16.32 -1.36 -4.47
CA GLY A 574 -17.46 -2.04 -5.09
C GLY A 574 -18.34 -2.71 -4.04
N GLY A 575 -19.58 -3.09 -4.34
CA GLY A 575 -20.47 -3.69 -3.34
C GLY A 575 -21.67 -2.83 -2.92
N PHE A 576 -21.99 -1.79 -3.68
CA PHE A 576 -23.04 -0.82 -3.35
C PHE A 576 -24.38 -1.13 -4.02
N VAL A 577 -25.48 -0.84 -3.35
CA VAL A 577 -26.85 -0.93 -3.88
C VAL A 577 -27.18 0.25 -4.79
N GLY A 578 -26.57 1.42 -4.56
CA GLY A 578 -26.85 2.65 -5.29
C GLY A 578 -27.92 3.53 -4.63
N SER A 579 -28.05 3.44 -3.31
CA SER A 579 -28.98 4.25 -2.50
C SER A 579 -28.36 4.77 -1.20
N GLU A 580 -27.08 4.52 -0.98
CA GLU A 580 -26.30 4.91 0.19
C GLU A 580 -26.11 6.43 0.24
N LEU A 581 -26.12 7.00 1.45
CA LEU A 581 -25.97 8.43 1.68
C LEU A 581 -24.50 8.80 1.95
N LYS A 582 -24.04 9.90 1.36
CA LYS A 582 -22.72 10.48 1.61
C LYS A 582 -22.57 10.85 3.10
N GLY A 583 -21.55 10.32 3.76
CA GLY A 583 -21.23 10.61 5.17
C GLY A 583 -21.77 9.62 6.21
N GLU A 584 -22.46 8.56 5.79
CA GLU A 584 -22.77 7.41 6.66
C GLU A 584 -21.76 6.28 6.39
N VAL A 585 -21.47 5.44 7.39
CA VAL A 585 -20.68 4.20 7.18
C VAL A 585 -21.44 3.37 6.15
N PRO A 586 -20.94 3.19 4.92
CA PRO A 586 -21.71 2.53 3.89
C PRO A 586 -21.96 1.07 4.28
N GLU A 587 -23.24 0.66 4.27
CA GLU A 587 -23.65 -0.74 4.47
C GLU A 587 -23.39 -1.53 3.16
N ARG A 588 -22.11 -1.62 2.79
CA ARG A 588 -21.60 -2.32 1.60
C ARG A 588 -21.56 -3.81 1.89
N ASN A 589 -22.08 -4.61 0.97
CA ASN A 589 -21.97 -6.07 1.04
C ASN A 589 -21.61 -6.59 -0.35
N TRP A 590 -20.30 -6.72 -0.60
CA TRP A 590 -19.79 -7.08 -1.91
C TRP A 590 -20.22 -8.48 -2.38
N GLU A 591 -20.45 -9.42 -1.43
CA GLU A 591 -20.91 -10.77 -1.76
C GLU A 591 -22.36 -10.76 -2.27
N ARG A 592 -23.20 -9.86 -1.73
CA ARG A 592 -24.61 -9.70 -2.12
C ARG A 592 -24.80 -8.76 -3.30
N HIS A 593 -24.05 -7.66 -3.33
CA HIS A 593 -24.16 -6.55 -4.28
C HIS A 593 -22.98 -6.54 -5.24
N LYS A 594 -22.91 -7.55 -6.10
CA LYS A 594 -21.70 -7.86 -6.87
C LYS A 594 -21.37 -6.76 -7.88
N THR A 595 -20.21 -6.14 -7.70
CA THR A 595 -19.58 -5.27 -8.71
C THR A 595 -18.57 -6.09 -9.50
N ILE A 596 -18.86 -6.34 -10.78
CA ILE A 596 -18.09 -7.26 -11.63
C ILE A 596 -17.38 -6.47 -12.73
N LEU A 597 -16.05 -6.51 -12.74
CA LEU A 597 -15.22 -5.96 -13.83
C LEU A 597 -14.78 -7.12 -14.74
N THR A 598 -15.08 -7.04 -16.04
CA THR A 598 -14.86 -8.20 -16.92
C THR A 598 -14.51 -7.87 -18.37
N ALA A 599 -13.73 -8.76 -18.98
CA ALA A 599 -13.43 -8.77 -20.41
C ALA A 599 -14.11 -9.97 -21.15
N ASP A 600 -15.22 -10.48 -20.62
CA ASP A 600 -16.02 -11.57 -21.20
C ASP A 600 -16.43 -11.34 -22.67
N HIS A 601 -16.58 -10.09 -23.07
CA HIS A 601 -16.98 -9.64 -24.39
C HIS A 601 -15.85 -9.66 -25.43
N LEU A 602 -14.61 -9.92 -25.01
CA LEU A 602 -13.43 -9.91 -25.87
C LEU A 602 -12.88 -11.33 -26.09
N ASP A 603 -12.38 -11.54 -27.31
CA ASP A 603 -11.54 -12.71 -27.63
C ASP A 603 -10.33 -12.76 -26.68
N LEU A 604 -9.87 -13.96 -26.32
CA LEU A 604 -8.77 -14.19 -25.36
C LEU A 604 -7.55 -13.30 -25.59
N HIS A 605 -7.06 -13.20 -26.83
CA HIS A 605 -5.87 -12.40 -27.18
C HIS A 605 -6.07 -10.88 -27.17
N LYS A 606 -7.30 -10.40 -26.99
CA LYS A 606 -7.65 -8.97 -26.94
C LYS A 606 -8.01 -8.50 -25.53
N ARG A 607 -8.04 -9.40 -24.55
CA ARG A 607 -8.41 -9.05 -23.18
C ARG A 607 -7.35 -8.12 -22.58
N PRO A 608 -7.75 -7.02 -21.93
CA PRO A 608 -6.83 -6.17 -21.20
C PRO A 608 -6.51 -6.78 -19.83
N ASN A 609 -5.56 -6.18 -19.12
CA ASN A 609 -5.53 -6.29 -17.67
C ASN A 609 -6.78 -5.57 -17.13
N LEU A 610 -7.52 -6.17 -16.21
CA LEU A 610 -8.78 -5.57 -15.75
C LEU A 610 -8.50 -4.33 -14.91
N VAL A 611 -7.51 -4.40 -14.03
CA VAL A 611 -7.02 -3.26 -13.24
C VAL A 611 -5.52 -3.13 -13.47
N ALA A 612 -5.07 -1.92 -13.81
CA ALA A 612 -3.65 -1.63 -13.99
C ALA A 612 -3.25 -0.38 -13.22
N GLY A 613 -2.07 -0.41 -12.60
CA GLY A 613 -1.49 0.75 -11.93
C GLY A 613 -2.12 1.01 -10.57
N ALA A 614 -1.27 1.41 -9.62
CA ALA A 614 -1.45 2.46 -8.63
C ALA A 614 -0.51 2.22 -7.44
N ALA A 615 -0.01 3.33 -6.89
CA ALA A 615 0.55 3.43 -5.54
C ALA A 615 -0.51 3.97 -4.57
N ASP A 616 -0.41 3.60 -3.29
CA ASP A 616 -1.16 4.17 -2.16
C ASP A 616 -2.69 4.16 -2.31
N CYS A 617 -3.23 3.07 -2.84
CA CYS A 617 -4.67 2.96 -3.10
C CYS A 617 -5.27 1.71 -2.46
N THR A 618 -6.56 1.80 -2.14
CA THR A 618 -7.38 0.65 -1.75
C THR A 618 -8.29 0.22 -2.90
N PHE A 619 -8.24 -1.06 -3.27
CA PHE A 619 -9.15 -1.69 -4.21
C PHE A 619 -9.98 -2.76 -3.50
N ASP A 620 -11.27 -2.49 -3.30
CA ASP A 620 -12.09 -3.25 -2.35
C ASP A 620 -13.44 -3.71 -2.93
N GLY A 621 -13.76 -5.01 -2.84
CA GLY A 621 -15.10 -5.54 -3.07
C GLY A 621 -15.49 -5.82 -4.51
N PHE A 622 -14.51 -6.14 -5.35
CA PHE A 622 -14.74 -6.39 -6.76
C PHE A 622 -14.62 -7.86 -7.11
N ILE A 623 -15.39 -8.26 -8.12
CA ILE A 623 -15.16 -9.51 -8.85
C ILE A 623 -14.45 -9.16 -10.15
N LEU A 624 -13.20 -9.60 -10.28
CA LEU A 624 -12.40 -9.49 -11.51
C LEU A 624 -12.52 -10.80 -12.29
N ASP A 625 -13.19 -10.73 -13.44
CA ASP A 625 -13.57 -11.92 -14.20
C ASP A 625 -12.97 -11.86 -15.62
N LYS A 626 -12.21 -12.90 -16.00
CA LYS A 626 -11.82 -13.13 -17.40
C LYS A 626 -10.91 -12.06 -18.00
N GLY A 627 -10.00 -11.50 -17.21
CA GLY A 627 -8.92 -10.61 -17.70
C GLY A 627 -7.84 -11.35 -18.50
N ARG A 628 -6.91 -10.59 -19.09
CA ARG A 628 -5.56 -11.10 -19.36
C ARG A 628 -4.89 -11.32 -18.01
N ASN A 629 -4.55 -10.25 -17.31
CA ASN A 629 -4.33 -10.31 -15.88
C ASN A 629 -5.56 -9.75 -15.14
N GLY A 630 -5.78 -10.18 -13.89
CA GLY A 630 -6.78 -9.55 -13.02
C GLY A 630 -6.31 -8.15 -12.64
N LEU A 631 -5.22 -8.07 -11.89
CA LEU A 631 -4.57 -6.82 -11.48
C LEU A 631 -3.10 -6.78 -11.87
N THR A 632 -2.57 -5.57 -12.06
CA THR A 632 -1.13 -5.32 -12.17
C THR A 632 -0.71 -4.10 -11.35
N CYS A 633 0.31 -4.25 -10.50
CA CYS A 633 0.90 -3.16 -9.69
C CYS A 633 2.41 -3.06 -9.96
N ILE A 634 2.89 -1.94 -10.50
CA ILE A 634 4.30 -1.78 -10.90
C ILE A 634 4.79 -0.45 -10.36
N ASN A 635 5.89 -0.46 -9.61
CA ASN A 635 6.42 0.70 -8.89
C ASN A 635 5.39 1.37 -7.96
N GLY A 636 4.60 0.60 -7.22
CA GLY A 636 3.57 1.18 -6.35
C GLY A 636 3.12 0.26 -5.22
N ASN A 637 2.44 0.84 -4.23
CA ASN A 637 1.86 0.09 -3.12
C ASN A 637 0.34 -0.07 -3.32
N MET A 638 -0.22 -1.24 -3.07
CA MET A 638 -1.65 -1.48 -3.29
C MET A 638 -2.27 -2.33 -2.18
N ARG A 639 -3.39 -1.86 -1.63
CA ARG A 639 -4.22 -2.63 -0.68
C ARG A 639 -5.42 -3.21 -1.44
N ILE A 640 -5.51 -4.54 -1.52
CA ILE A 640 -6.60 -5.25 -2.17
C ILE A 640 -7.39 -6.00 -1.11
N VAL A 641 -8.68 -5.67 -1.00
CA VAL A 641 -9.54 -6.17 0.08
C VAL A 641 -10.78 -6.81 -0.50
N ASP A 642 -11.23 -7.94 0.06
CA ASP A 642 -12.55 -8.52 -0.19
C ASP A 642 -12.88 -8.72 -1.70
N CYS A 643 -11.87 -9.14 -2.47
CA CYS A 643 -11.99 -9.31 -3.91
C CYS A 643 -12.05 -10.78 -4.33
N LEU A 644 -12.70 -11.06 -5.45
CA LEU A 644 -12.64 -12.35 -6.14
C LEU A 644 -12.01 -12.17 -7.52
N VAL A 645 -10.82 -12.73 -7.72
CA VAL A 645 -10.10 -12.72 -9.00
C VAL A 645 -10.18 -14.11 -9.63
N ARG A 646 -10.82 -14.23 -10.79
CA ARG A 646 -11.04 -15.55 -11.39
C ARG A 646 -10.99 -15.61 -12.91
N GLU A 647 -10.68 -16.81 -13.38
CA GLU A 647 -10.67 -17.18 -14.80
C GLU A 647 -9.83 -16.23 -15.70
N CYS A 648 -8.82 -15.56 -15.12
CA CYS A 648 -7.88 -14.76 -15.90
C CYS A 648 -6.97 -15.66 -16.73
N TRP A 649 -6.62 -15.21 -17.94
CA TRP A 649 -5.79 -15.96 -18.90
C TRP A 649 -4.31 -15.54 -18.86
N GLY A 650 -3.89 -15.08 -17.70
CA GLY A 650 -2.59 -14.55 -17.29
C GLY A 650 -2.55 -14.66 -15.77
N HIS A 651 -1.86 -13.75 -15.10
CA HIS A 651 -1.82 -13.76 -13.63
C HIS A 651 -3.14 -13.25 -13.05
N GLY A 652 -3.57 -13.78 -11.90
CA GLY A 652 -4.59 -13.10 -11.11
C GLY A 652 -4.10 -11.72 -10.67
N LEU A 653 -2.87 -11.66 -10.15
CA LEU A 653 -2.13 -10.46 -9.77
C LEU A 653 -0.68 -10.58 -10.26
N GLU A 654 -0.20 -9.55 -10.95
CA GLU A 654 1.22 -9.37 -11.29
C GLU A 654 1.74 -8.11 -10.61
N PHE A 655 2.89 -8.18 -9.95
CA PHE A 655 3.48 -7.01 -9.33
C PHE A 655 5.00 -6.99 -9.37
N SER A 656 5.58 -5.78 -9.38
CA SER A 656 7.03 -5.57 -9.50
C SER A 656 7.46 -4.27 -8.84
N LYS A 657 8.57 -4.26 -8.09
CA LYS A 657 9.03 -3.09 -7.31
C LYS A 657 7.89 -2.48 -6.47
N SER A 658 7.09 -3.34 -5.85
CA SER A 658 5.78 -2.97 -5.30
C SER A 658 5.49 -3.69 -3.99
N GLN A 659 4.78 -3.04 -3.05
CA GLN A 659 4.20 -3.71 -1.90
C GLN A 659 2.71 -3.97 -2.14
N VAL A 660 2.27 -5.21 -2.02
CA VAL A 660 0.86 -5.57 -2.15
C VAL A 660 0.34 -6.18 -0.87
N PHE A 661 -0.70 -5.57 -0.31
CA PHE A 661 -1.46 -6.10 0.80
C PHE A 661 -2.74 -6.75 0.30
N LEU A 662 -2.99 -8.01 0.66
CA LEU A 662 -4.20 -8.75 0.36
C LEU A 662 -4.93 -9.09 1.65
N LYS A 663 -6.23 -8.78 1.72
CA LYS A 663 -7.10 -9.25 2.80
C LYS A 663 -8.40 -9.82 2.27
N GLY A 664 -8.74 -11.05 2.66
CA GLY A 664 -10.01 -11.67 2.23
C GLY A 664 -10.09 -11.96 0.72
N VAL A 665 -8.96 -11.92 0.01
CA VAL A 665 -8.94 -12.03 -1.46
C VAL A 665 -8.96 -13.50 -1.89
N LYS A 666 -9.80 -13.81 -2.87
CA LYS A 666 -9.99 -15.16 -3.43
C LYS A 666 -9.46 -15.19 -4.86
N PHE A 667 -8.43 -15.98 -5.13
CA PHE A 667 -7.90 -16.23 -6.48
C PHE A 667 -8.32 -17.61 -6.97
N TYR A 668 -9.28 -17.68 -7.90
CA TYR A 668 -9.84 -18.94 -8.38
C TYR A 668 -9.59 -19.17 -9.87
N GLN A 669 -8.98 -20.30 -10.20
CA GLN A 669 -8.86 -20.78 -11.59
C GLN A 669 -8.20 -19.77 -12.54
N ASN A 670 -7.30 -18.93 -12.04
CA ASN A 670 -6.47 -18.08 -12.88
C ASN A 670 -5.40 -18.95 -13.54
N ARG A 671 -5.16 -18.70 -14.81
CA ARG A 671 -4.29 -19.53 -15.64
C ARG A 671 -3.32 -18.66 -16.41
N TYR A 672 -2.08 -18.64 -15.95
CA TYR A 672 -0.99 -18.13 -16.76
C TYR A 672 -0.62 -19.16 -17.81
N TRP A 673 -0.70 -18.78 -19.09
CA TRP A 673 -0.36 -19.66 -20.20
C TRP A 673 0.70 -19.02 -21.10
N TYR A 674 1.82 -19.72 -21.28
CA TYR A 674 2.89 -19.30 -22.18
C TYR A 674 3.16 -20.37 -23.26
N GLY A 675 2.91 -20.02 -24.52
CA GLY A 675 3.16 -20.89 -25.69
C GLY A 675 3.00 -20.14 -27.03
N PHE A 676 3.97 -20.27 -27.95
CA PHE A 676 3.95 -19.60 -29.26
C PHE A 676 3.68 -20.57 -30.44
N PRO A 677 2.83 -20.19 -31.42
CA PRO A 677 2.63 -20.96 -32.65
C PRO A 677 3.59 -20.60 -33.82
N TYR A 678 4.70 -19.88 -33.60
CA TYR A 678 5.57 -19.42 -34.69
C TYR A 678 7.02 -19.94 -34.61
N PRO A 679 7.61 -20.39 -35.75
CA PRO A 679 8.94 -20.96 -35.78
C PRO A 679 10.01 -19.86 -35.76
N ALA A 680 10.71 -19.66 -34.64
CA ALA A 680 11.85 -18.74 -34.60
C ALA A 680 12.95 -19.11 -33.58
N LYS A 681 13.97 -19.79 -34.12
CA LYS A 681 15.38 -19.89 -33.67
C LYS A 681 15.71 -20.77 -32.43
N LEU A 682 16.84 -21.45 -32.58
CA LEU A 682 17.50 -22.43 -31.70
C LEU A 682 17.78 -21.91 -30.26
N TYR A 683 17.45 -22.76 -29.28
CA TYR A 683 17.68 -22.67 -27.83
C TYR A 683 16.88 -21.57 -27.11
N ARG A 684 15.71 -21.91 -26.55
CA ARG A 684 15.04 -21.08 -25.53
C ARG A 684 14.48 -21.93 -24.37
N THR A 685 14.64 -21.40 -23.16
CA THR A 685 13.84 -21.81 -21.99
C THR A 685 12.56 -20.96 -21.96
N TYR A 686 11.41 -21.60 -21.76
CA TYR A 686 10.09 -20.96 -21.72
C TYR A 686 9.56 -21.06 -20.28
N TYR A 687 9.34 -19.91 -19.64
CA TYR A 687 8.87 -19.81 -18.27
C TYR A 687 7.38 -19.49 -18.22
N ALA A 688 6.63 -20.30 -17.48
CA ALA A 688 5.31 -19.97 -16.99
C ALA A 688 5.40 -19.65 -15.51
N ASN A 689 4.93 -18.46 -15.14
CA ASN A 689 5.07 -17.91 -13.80
C ASN A 689 3.69 -17.81 -13.13
N GLY A 690 3.63 -18.06 -11.83
CA GLY A 690 2.54 -17.63 -10.92
C GLY A 690 1.11 -17.69 -11.49
N GLY A 691 0.37 -18.78 -11.29
CA GLY A 691 -1.01 -18.87 -11.81
C GLY A 691 -1.96 -17.85 -11.17
N ALA A 692 -1.88 -17.69 -9.84
CA ALA A 692 -2.64 -16.69 -9.10
C ALA A 692 -1.88 -15.38 -8.98
N VAL A 693 -0.63 -15.45 -8.51
CA VAL A 693 0.19 -14.30 -8.14
C VAL A 693 1.61 -14.47 -8.67
N TYR A 694 2.13 -13.42 -9.30
CA TYR A 694 3.54 -13.32 -9.69
C TYR A 694 4.13 -12.01 -9.19
N GLY A 695 5.25 -12.09 -8.46
CA GLY A 695 6.00 -10.96 -7.92
C GLY A 695 7.50 -11.07 -8.19
N THR A 696 8.17 -9.93 -8.44
CA THR A 696 9.60 -9.88 -8.79
C THR A 696 10.21 -8.51 -8.43
N GLU A 697 11.52 -8.33 -8.64
CA GLU A 697 12.25 -7.08 -8.43
C GLU A 697 12.08 -6.49 -7.00
N GLU A 698 12.47 -7.26 -5.97
CA GLU A 698 12.44 -6.83 -4.56
C GLU A 698 11.05 -6.36 -4.09
N SER A 699 10.00 -7.09 -4.49
CA SER A 699 8.61 -6.76 -4.12
C SER A 699 8.20 -7.42 -2.80
N GLU A 700 7.16 -6.91 -2.14
CA GLU A 700 6.65 -7.50 -0.89
C GLU A 700 5.16 -7.88 -1.03
N LEU A 701 4.81 -9.12 -0.67
CA LEU A 701 3.41 -9.58 -0.61
C LEU A 701 3.01 -9.91 0.82
N TYR A 702 2.03 -9.19 1.35
CA TYR A 702 1.38 -9.50 2.63
C TYR A 702 -0.05 -9.97 2.39
N ALA A 703 -0.34 -11.25 2.61
CA ALA A 703 -1.67 -11.81 2.41
C ALA A 703 -2.25 -12.40 3.70
N VAL A 704 -3.48 -11.97 4.02
CA VAL A 704 -4.21 -12.40 5.21
C VAL A 704 -5.62 -12.84 4.84
N ASP A 705 -6.06 -13.96 5.42
CA ASP A 705 -7.39 -14.52 5.18
C ASP A 705 -7.70 -14.72 3.68
N CYS A 706 -6.67 -15.06 2.90
CA CYS A 706 -6.77 -15.20 1.45
C CYS A 706 -6.90 -16.67 1.02
N ILE A 707 -7.54 -16.90 -0.13
CA ILE A 707 -7.72 -18.24 -0.71
C ILE A 707 -7.15 -18.28 -2.13
N PHE A 708 -6.17 -19.15 -2.36
CA PHE A 708 -5.57 -19.41 -3.66
C PHE A 708 -5.91 -20.83 -4.09
N ARG A 709 -6.85 -20.96 -5.04
CA ARG A 709 -7.45 -22.25 -5.33
C ARG A 709 -7.61 -22.55 -6.81
N GLY A 710 -7.13 -23.73 -7.23
CA GLY A 710 -7.32 -24.19 -8.62
C GLY A 710 -6.57 -23.35 -9.66
N ASN A 711 -5.62 -22.51 -9.25
CA ASN A 711 -4.84 -21.69 -10.17
C ASN A 711 -3.77 -22.53 -10.87
N SER A 712 -3.35 -22.09 -12.05
CA SER A 712 -2.40 -22.85 -12.85
C SER A 712 -1.38 -21.97 -13.56
N SER A 713 -0.12 -22.38 -13.48
CA SER A 713 0.95 -21.89 -14.33
C SER A 713 1.24 -22.97 -15.38
N TRP A 714 1.13 -22.65 -16.67
CA TRP A 714 1.25 -23.64 -17.74
C TRP A 714 2.20 -23.20 -18.86
N ALA A 715 3.34 -23.88 -18.95
CA ALA A 715 4.28 -23.81 -20.07
C ALA A 715 4.00 -24.96 -21.07
N PHE A 716 3.82 -24.62 -22.36
CA PHE A 716 3.53 -25.61 -23.42
C PHE A 716 4.35 -25.38 -24.69
N GLY A 717 5.06 -26.43 -25.16
CA GLY A 717 5.80 -26.45 -26.43
C GLY A 717 5.20 -27.40 -27.47
N PHE A 718 5.31 -27.08 -28.78
CA PHE A 718 4.90 -27.98 -29.86
C PHE A 718 5.98 -29.02 -30.20
N TYR A 719 5.54 -30.26 -30.48
CA TYR A 719 6.25 -31.52 -30.83
C TYR A 719 7.35 -31.49 -31.93
N PHE A 720 7.83 -30.34 -32.39
CA PHE A 720 8.70 -30.22 -33.58
C PHE A 720 10.10 -29.66 -33.34
N PHE A 721 10.44 -29.23 -32.12
CA PHE A 721 11.73 -28.59 -31.83
C PHE A 721 12.56 -29.40 -30.82
N VAL A 722 13.82 -29.67 -31.17
CA VAL A 722 14.78 -30.41 -30.35
C VAL A 722 15.57 -29.39 -29.53
N ASN A 723 15.59 -29.53 -28.19
CA ASN A 723 16.36 -28.75 -27.19
C ASN A 723 15.75 -27.45 -26.62
N ASP A 724 14.42 -27.34 -26.49
CA ASP A 724 13.80 -26.25 -25.70
C ASP A 724 13.40 -26.76 -24.31
N GLU A 725 13.64 -25.96 -23.27
CA GLU A 725 13.34 -26.28 -21.86
C GLU A 725 12.03 -25.58 -21.46
N MET A 726 11.08 -26.32 -20.86
CA MET A 726 9.79 -25.77 -20.42
C MET A 726 9.75 -25.75 -18.90
N VAL A 727 9.47 -24.61 -18.28
CA VAL A 727 9.47 -24.47 -16.83
C VAL A 727 8.16 -23.85 -16.37
N GLY A 728 7.40 -24.56 -15.55
CA GLY A 728 6.19 -24.07 -14.89
C GLY A 728 6.43 -23.92 -13.40
N ARG A 729 6.27 -22.71 -12.87
CA ARG A 729 6.55 -22.36 -11.46
C ARG A 729 5.36 -21.74 -10.78
N GLY A 730 5.18 -22.07 -9.50
CA GLY A 730 4.23 -21.39 -8.60
C GLY A 730 2.80 -21.46 -9.12
N GLY A 731 2.15 -22.62 -9.01
CA GLY A 731 0.78 -22.77 -9.49
C GLY A 731 -0.19 -21.76 -8.84
N ALA A 732 0.01 -21.45 -7.55
CA ALA A 732 -0.60 -20.29 -6.91
C ALA A 732 0.32 -19.07 -6.96
N ILE A 733 1.39 -19.07 -6.17
CA ILE A 733 2.24 -17.89 -5.95
C ILE A 733 3.66 -18.20 -6.41
N MET A 734 4.22 -17.29 -7.21
CA MET A 734 5.63 -17.28 -7.57
C MET A 734 6.26 -15.94 -7.20
N LEU A 735 7.29 -15.94 -6.36
CA LEU A 735 8.12 -14.77 -6.04
C LEU A 735 9.58 -15.03 -6.37
N GLU A 736 10.27 -14.04 -6.93
CA GLU A 736 11.69 -14.10 -7.27
C GLU A 736 12.40 -12.76 -7.06
N GLU A 737 13.73 -12.74 -7.26
CA GLU A 737 14.55 -11.53 -7.17
C GLU A 737 14.43 -10.82 -5.81
N ASP A 738 14.66 -11.59 -4.74
CA ASP A 738 14.67 -11.10 -3.36
C ASP A 738 13.34 -10.45 -2.92
N SER A 739 12.21 -10.96 -3.45
CA SER A 739 10.87 -10.53 -3.07
C SER A 739 10.34 -11.28 -1.85
N ASP A 740 9.76 -10.56 -0.89
CA ASP A 740 9.30 -11.11 0.39
C ASP A 740 7.84 -11.60 0.37
N LEU A 741 7.56 -12.63 1.17
CA LEU A 741 6.22 -13.20 1.33
C LEU A 741 5.83 -13.25 2.80
N THR A 742 4.68 -12.70 3.15
CA THR A 742 4.01 -12.99 4.43
C THR A 742 2.61 -13.53 4.18
N LEU A 743 2.35 -14.75 4.65
CA LEU A 743 1.02 -15.38 4.63
C LEU A 743 0.53 -15.59 6.07
N ARG A 744 -0.71 -15.19 6.34
CA ARG A 744 -1.41 -15.46 7.61
C ARG A 744 -2.81 -15.96 7.33
N ASN A 745 -3.24 -17.06 7.97
CA ASN A 745 -4.60 -17.60 7.80
C ASN A 745 -4.98 -17.91 6.34
N CYS A 746 -4.02 -18.25 5.48
CA CYS A 746 -4.30 -18.45 4.06
C CYS A 746 -4.54 -19.92 3.71
N GLU A 747 -5.39 -20.15 2.73
CA GLU A 747 -5.57 -21.46 2.12
C GLU A 747 -5.00 -21.48 0.69
N ILE A 748 -4.06 -22.40 0.42
CA ILE A 748 -3.44 -22.59 -0.90
C ILE A 748 -3.67 -24.04 -1.33
N THR A 749 -4.67 -24.26 -2.18
CA THR A 749 -5.14 -25.61 -2.48
C THR A 749 -5.40 -25.89 -3.96
N ASN A 750 -5.09 -27.12 -4.37
CA ASN A 750 -5.37 -27.61 -5.73
C ASN A 750 -4.78 -26.76 -6.86
N ASN A 751 -3.65 -26.08 -6.62
CA ASN A 751 -2.97 -25.30 -7.63
C ASN A 751 -1.97 -26.16 -8.41
N VAL A 752 -1.73 -25.81 -9.67
CA VAL A 752 -0.95 -26.65 -10.59
C VAL A 752 0.16 -25.85 -11.27
N ALA A 753 1.41 -26.27 -11.09
CA ALA A 753 2.55 -25.80 -11.87
C ALA A 753 2.87 -26.85 -12.95
N ARG A 754 2.57 -26.56 -14.22
CA ARG A 754 2.66 -27.52 -15.32
C ARG A 754 3.65 -27.11 -16.41
N ALA A 755 4.50 -28.05 -16.81
CA ALA A 755 5.39 -27.93 -17.96
C ALA A 755 5.23 -29.13 -18.90
N ASP A 756 4.68 -28.90 -20.09
CA ASP A 756 4.58 -29.93 -21.15
C ASP A 756 5.65 -29.70 -22.23
N GLY A 757 6.73 -30.48 -22.20
CA GLY A 757 7.80 -30.50 -23.21
C GLY A 757 8.27 -31.92 -23.53
N ASP A 758 8.79 -32.13 -24.75
CA ASP A 758 9.25 -33.47 -25.24
C ASP A 758 10.63 -33.90 -24.71
N TRP A 759 11.45 -32.97 -24.21
CA TRP A 759 12.89 -33.21 -23.98
C TRP A 759 13.48 -32.60 -22.71
N TRP A 760 12.70 -31.91 -21.87
CA TRP A 760 13.03 -31.42 -20.52
C TRP A 760 11.95 -30.43 -20.05
N GLY A 761 10.84 -30.95 -19.52
CA GLY A 761 9.87 -30.16 -18.75
C GLY A 761 10.22 -30.14 -17.26
N ILE A 762 10.10 -29.00 -16.59
CA ILE A 762 10.27 -28.87 -15.15
C ILE A 762 9.04 -28.18 -14.56
N GLY A 763 8.30 -28.90 -13.72
CA GLY A 763 7.28 -28.30 -12.85
C GLY A 763 7.86 -28.13 -11.45
N GLU A 764 7.73 -26.94 -10.86
CA GLU A 764 8.26 -26.63 -9.53
C GLU A 764 7.24 -25.83 -8.71
N GLY A 765 7.03 -26.20 -7.44
CA GLY A 765 6.24 -25.39 -6.51
C GLY A 765 4.77 -25.28 -6.94
N GLY A 766 4.04 -26.39 -6.97
CA GLY A 766 2.64 -26.41 -7.39
C GLY A 766 1.77 -25.42 -6.60
N GLY A 767 2.04 -25.25 -5.30
CA GLY A 767 1.48 -24.16 -4.49
C GLY A 767 2.35 -22.91 -4.57
N LEU A 768 3.52 -22.97 -3.93
CA LEU A 768 4.44 -21.85 -3.76
C LEU A 768 5.78 -22.12 -4.44
N TRP A 769 6.31 -21.12 -5.15
CA TRP A 769 7.68 -21.09 -5.64
C TRP A 769 8.33 -19.78 -5.22
N LEU A 770 9.34 -19.86 -4.36
CA LEU A 770 9.94 -18.71 -3.68
C LEU A 770 11.47 -18.75 -3.87
N LYS A 771 12.04 -17.64 -4.33
CA LYS A 771 13.49 -17.54 -4.55
C LYS A 771 14.07 -16.21 -4.09
N GLY A 772 15.09 -16.27 -3.24
CA GLY A 772 15.63 -15.09 -2.56
C GLY A 772 14.67 -14.53 -1.51
N GLY A 773 15.07 -13.50 -0.78
CA GLY A 773 14.20 -12.80 0.17
C GLY A 773 13.95 -13.54 1.50
N ASN A 774 13.03 -12.99 2.29
CA ASN A 774 12.65 -13.45 3.62
C ASN A 774 11.14 -13.71 3.71
N HIS A 775 10.77 -14.96 3.97
CA HIS A 775 9.37 -15.40 3.93
C HIS A 775 8.83 -15.81 5.31
N ARG A 776 7.54 -15.59 5.51
CA ARG A 776 6.82 -15.97 6.73
C ARG A 776 5.47 -16.57 6.39
N ILE A 777 5.20 -17.76 6.92
CA ILE A 777 3.95 -18.49 6.68
C ILE A 777 3.38 -18.93 8.03
N GLU A 778 2.21 -18.41 8.39
CA GLU A 778 1.60 -18.64 9.70
C GLU A 778 0.14 -19.05 9.58
N ASN A 779 -0.27 -20.06 10.34
CA ASN A 779 -1.66 -20.51 10.37
C ASN A 779 -2.22 -20.77 8.96
N CYS A 780 -1.43 -21.37 8.06
CA CYS A 780 -1.84 -21.59 6.66
C CYS A 780 -2.13 -23.07 6.39
N THR A 781 -3.03 -23.35 5.45
CA THR A 781 -3.25 -24.70 4.92
C THR A 781 -2.82 -24.75 3.46
N ILE A 782 -1.77 -25.51 3.17
CA ILE A 782 -1.18 -25.71 1.84
C ILE A 782 -1.33 -27.18 1.48
N ALA A 783 -2.29 -27.53 0.62
CA ALA A 783 -2.61 -28.93 0.38
C ALA A 783 -3.15 -29.24 -1.03
N GLY A 784 -2.85 -30.44 -1.53
CA GLY A 784 -3.36 -30.92 -2.82
C GLY A 784 -2.84 -30.15 -4.04
N ASN A 785 -1.82 -29.31 -3.87
CA ASN A 785 -1.14 -28.67 -5.00
C ASN A 785 -0.27 -29.67 -5.77
N SER A 786 0.05 -29.42 -7.04
CA SER A 786 0.81 -30.37 -7.86
C SER A 786 1.76 -29.69 -8.85
N ALA A 787 2.98 -30.20 -8.95
CA ALA A 787 3.92 -29.89 -10.00
C ALA A 787 3.89 -31.02 -11.06
N MET A 788 3.51 -30.68 -12.29
CA MET A 788 3.29 -31.67 -13.36
C MET A 788 4.29 -31.48 -14.51
N SER A 789 5.11 -32.51 -14.77
CA SER A 789 5.96 -32.60 -15.95
C SER A 789 6.10 -34.06 -16.44
N PRO A 790 6.27 -34.30 -17.76
CA PRO A 790 6.62 -35.62 -18.30
C PRO A 790 7.97 -36.15 -17.83
N ASP A 791 8.91 -35.27 -17.48
CA ASP A 791 10.32 -35.61 -17.24
C ASP A 791 10.73 -35.43 -15.77
N PHE A 792 10.49 -34.23 -15.20
CA PHE A 792 10.89 -33.86 -13.84
C PHE A 792 9.83 -33.00 -13.14
N SER A 793 9.21 -33.57 -12.11
CA SER A 793 8.33 -32.85 -11.18
C SER A 793 9.06 -32.72 -9.84
N TYR A 794 9.20 -31.48 -9.36
CA TYR A 794 9.73 -31.20 -8.04
C TYR A 794 8.69 -30.44 -7.23
N ASN A 795 8.49 -30.86 -5.98
CA ASN A 795 7.98 -30.01 -4.92
C ASN A 795 6.57 -29.51 -5.18
N ASP A 796 5.63 -30.43 -5.04
CA ASP A 796 4.22 -30.22 -5.36
C ASP A 796 3.60 -29.11 -4.51
N GLN A 797 4.01 -28.98 -3.25
CA GLN A 797 3.48 -27.96 -2.33
C GLN A 797 4.27 -26.65 -2.35
N ILE A 798 5.54 -26.69 -1.97
CA ILE A 798 6.38 -25.51 -1.74
C ILE A 798 7.78 -25.78 -2.28
N TYR A 799 8.31 -24.82 -3.05
CA TYR A 799 9.72 -24.74 -3.41
C TYR A 799 10.32 -23.44 -2.87
N ILE A 800 11.41 -23.54 -2.11
CA ILE A 800 12.16 -22.40 -1.57
C ILE A 800 13.62 -22.58 -1.97
N ASP A 801 14.22 -21.58 -2.64
CA ASP A 801 15.62 -21.60 -3.11
C ASP A 801 16.32 -20.29 -2.73
N ASP A 802 17.55 -20.39 -2.19
CA ASP A 802 18.39 -19.24 -1.82
C ASP A 802 17.69 -18.17 -0.94
N ALA A 803 16.77 -18.60 -0.06
CA ALA A 803 15.93 -17.72 0.74
C ALA A 803 15.90 -18.13 2.22
N THR A 804 15.45 -17.23 3.10
CA THR A 804 15.09 -17.57 4.48
C THR A 804 13.59 -17.69 4.63
N ALA A 805 13.11 -18.64 5.42
CA ALA A 805 11.69 -18.73 5.75
C ALA A 805 11.45 -19.20 7.19
N THR A 806 10.34 -18.71 7.76
CA THR A 806 9.76 -19.22 9.01
C THR A 806 8.35 -19.72 8.73
N ILE A 807 8.08 -20.99 9.07
CA ILE A 807 6.77 -21.62 8.92
C ILE A 807 6.30 -22.10 10.28
N ILE A 808 5.15 -21.60 10.72
CA ILE A 808 4.60 -21.91 12.04
C ILE A 808 3.10 -22.19 11.99
N ASN A 809 2.64 -23.09 12.86
CA ASN A 809 1.21 -23.36 13.09
C ASN A 809 0.45 -23.72 11.80
N SER A 810 1.13 -24.31 10.82
CA SER A 810 0.60 -24.50 9.46
C SER A 810 0.49 -25.98 9.09
N ILE A 811 -0.39 -26.28 8.13
CA ILE A 811 -0.54 -27.63 7.55
C ILE A 811 0.00 -27.60 6.13
N ILE A 812 0.94 -28.50 5.83
CA ILE A 812 1.50 -28.72 4.49
C ILE A 812 1.33 -30.22 4.18
N TRP A 813 0.39 -30.56 3.30
CA TRP A 813 -0.05 -31.96 3.16
C TRP A 813 -0.34 -32.38 1.71
N ASN A 814 0.17 -33.55 1.29
CA ASN A 814 -0.06 -34.07 -0.06
C ASN A 814 0.03 -35.60 -0.21
N ASP A 815 -0.38 -36.37 0.80
CA ASP A 815 -0.45 -37.85 0.77
C ASP A 815 0.80 -38.56 0.15
N GLY A 816 1.99 -38.07 0.47
CA GLY A 816 3.29 -38.62 0.07
C GLY A 816 3.84 -38.09 -1.27
N ALA A 817 3.18 -37.12 -1.90
CA ALA A 817 3.68 -36.45 -3.09
C ALA A 817 4.56 -35.24 -2.70
N GLY A 818 5.83 -35.56 -2.41
CA GLY A 818 7.01 -34.70 -2.38
C GLY A 818 6.84 -33.25 -1.91
N THR A 819 7.13 -33.00 -0.63
CA THR A 819 7.62 -31.71 -0.13
C THR A 819 9.16 -31.79 -0.10
N ASP A 820 9.86 -30.79 -0.63
CA ASP A 820 11.30 -30.60 -0.45
C ASP A 820 11.45 -29.13 -0.06
N ILE A 821 11.68 -28.93 1.24
CA ILE A 821 11.91 -27.61 1.82
C ILE A 821 13.38 -27.63 2.21
N ASP A 822 14.14 -26.65 1.72
CA ASP A 822 15.59 -26.59 1.89
C ASP A 822 16.03 -26.78 3.36
N GLU A 823 17.19 -27.42 3.55
CA GLU A 823 17.81 -27.56 4.88
C GLU A 823 18.16 -26.16 5.43
N GLY A 824 17.58 -25.78 6.57
CA GLY A 824 17.85 -24.50 7.24
C GLY A 824 16.65 -23.57 7.42
N ILE A 825 15.48 -23.94 6.88
CA ILE A 825 14.20 -23.26 7.13
C ILE A 825 13.69 -23.56 8.55
N ASP A 826 13.22 -22.55 9.29
CA ASP A 826 12.61 -22.74 10.62
C ASP A 826 11.17 -23.21 10.48
N ILE A 827 10.91 -24.49 10.77
CA ILE A 827 9.58 -25.10 10.73
C ILE A 827 9.24 -25.65 12.11
N ARG A 828 8.15 -25.17 12.71
CA ARG A 828 7.74 -25.59 14.06
C ARG A 828 6.23 -25.51 14.24
N TYR A 829 5.70 -26.38 15.10
CA TYR A 829 4.27 -26.52 15.36
C TYR A 829 3.45 -26.70 14.07
N CYS A 830 4.00 -27.42 13.09
CA CYS A 830 3.36 -27.66 11.81
C CYS A 830 3.01 -29.14 11.61
N CYS A 831 1.99 -29.40 10.80
CA CYS A 831 1.71 -30.72 10.27
C CYS A 831 2.29 -30.82 8.86
N VAL A 832 3.38 -31.56 8.70
CA VAL A 832 4.12 -31.63 7.43
C VAL A 832 4.33 -33.07 7.01
N ASP A 833 3.74 -33.41 5.87
CA ASP A 833 3.92 -34.71 5.20
C ASP A 833 5.41 -34.94 4.90
N GLY A 834 5.96 -36.11 5.24
CA GLY A 834 7.37 -36.45 4.98
C GLY A 834 8.32 -36.33 6.18
N GLY A 835 7.82 -35.92 7.35
CA GLY A 835 8.51 -36.13 8.63
C GLY A 835 9.60 -35.11 8.99
N TYR A 836 9.32 -33.82 8.81
CA TYR A 836 10.27 -32.73 9.08
C TYR A 836 10.59 -32.55 10.57
N GLU A 837 11.87 -32.44 10.89
CA GLU A 837 12.33 -32.16 12.26
C GLU A 837 11.99 -30.72 12.66
N GLY A 838 11.56 -30.52 13.91
CA GLY A 838 11.25 -29.20 14.48
C GLY A 838 10.41 -29.33 15.75
N GLU A 839 10.42 -28.28 16.59
CA GLU A 839 9.61 -28.28 17.81
C GLU A 839 8.13 -28.36 17.47
N GLY A 840 7.38 -29.27 18.10
CA GLY A 840 5.93 -29.37 17.92
C GLY A 840 5.45 -29.89 16.56
N ASN A 841 6.34 -30.23 15.63
CA ASN A 841 5.94 -30.76 14.33
C ASN A 841 5.35 -32.17 14.43
N ILE A 842 4.36 -32.44 13.59
CA ILE A 842 3.71 -33.74 13.44
C ILE A 842 3.68 -34.17 11.97
N ASP A 843 3.71 -35.48 11.74
CA ASP A 843 3.61 -36.10 10.41
C ASP A 843 2.55 -37.20 10.49
N ILE A 844 1.30 -36.77 10.53
CA ILE A 844 0.11 -37.62 10.65
C ILE A 844 -0.99 -36.95 9.83
N ASP A 845 -1.77 -37.75 9.10
CA ASP A 845 -2.92 -37.30 8.32
C ASP A 845 -3.75 -36.24 9.07
N PRO A 846 -3.89 -35.01 8.53
CA PRO A 846 -4.62 -33.92 9.16
C PRO A 846 -6.14 -34.16 9.21
N MET A 847 -6.66 -35.19 8.55
CA MET A 847 -8.07 -35.56 8.56
C MET A 847 -8.99 -34.42 8.11
N PHE A 848 -8.79 -33.91 6.90
CA PHE A 848 -9.67 -32.91 6.28
C PHE A 848 -11.09 -33.47 6.04
N TYR A 849 -12.11 -32.59 6.07
CA TYR A 849 -13.53 -32.95 5.96
C TYR A 849 -13.91 -33.58 4.60
N ASP A 850 -13.48 -32.98 3.49
CA ASP A 850 -13.68 -33.51 2.15
C ASP A 850 -12.45 -33.27 1.26
N LEU A 851 -11.76 -34.36 0.93
CA LEU A 851 -10.62 -34.37 0.00
C LEU A 851 -11.08 -34.90 -1.35
N ILE A 852 -11.30 -34.01 -2.32
CA ILE A 852 -11.56 -34.45 -3.70
C ILE A 852 -10.21 -34.71 -4.38
N TRP A 853 -9.70 -35.94 -4.23
CA TRP A 853 -8.43 -36.39 -4.84
C TRP A 853 -8.52 -36.70 -6.35
N GLU A 854 -9.70 -36.63 -6.97
CA GLU A 854 -9.83 -36.91 -8.41
C GLU A 854 -9.51 -35.67 -9.25
N ALA A 855 -8.21 -35.45 -9.48
CA ALA A 855 -7.63 -34.54 -10.50
C ALA A 855 -8.06 -34.84 -11.96
N THR A 856 -9.13 -35.61 -12.19
CA THR A 856 -9.69 -35.90 -13.52
C THR A 856 -10.96 -35.12 -13.85
N ARG A 857 -11.47 -34.26 -12.97
CA ARG A 857 -12.44 -33.20 -13.37
C ARG A 857 -11.71 -31.98 -13.92
N LEU A 858 -11.00 -32.16 -15.03
CA LEU A 858 -10.58 -31.05 -15.87
C LEU A 858 -11.79 -30.52 -16.64
N ILE A 859 -12.04 -29.22 -16.46
CA ILE A 859 -12.45 -28.26 -17.50
C ILE A 859 -13.79 -28.59 -18.18
N TYR A 860 -14.84 -27.82 -17.89
CA TYR A 860 -15.99 -27.44 -18.76
C TYR A 860 -17.39 -27.42 -18.09
N ASP A 861 -17.55 -27.71 -16.80
CA ASP A 861 -18.84 -27.49 -16.14
C ASP A 861 -18.72 -26.59 -14.90
N ASN A 862 -19.68 -25.68 -14.75
CA ASN A 862 -19.64 -24.47 -13.91
C ASN A 862 -19.74 -24.72 -12.38
N GLU A 863 -19.38 -25.91 -11.90
CA GLU A 863 -19.34 -26.24 -10.46
C GLU A 863 -18.01 -26.94 -10.15
N PHE A 864 -16.97 -26.13 -9.94
CA PHE A 864 -15.73 -26.55 -9.31
C PHE A 864 -16.02 -26.75 -7.81
N ASP A 865 -16.01 -28.01 -7.38
CA ASP A 865 -16.06 -28.39 -5.96
C ASP A 865 -14.62 -28.69 -5.50
N PRO A 866 -13.99 -27.79 -4.72
CA PRO A 866 -12.57 -27.84 -4.41
C PRO A 866 -12.19 -28.69 -3.19
N GLY A 867 -13.17 -29.32 -2.54
CA GLY A 867 -12.96 -29.95 -1.23
C GLY A 867 -13.02 -28.95 -0.08
N ASP A 868 -13.12 -29.49 1.13
CA ASP A 868 -13.26 -28.78 2.39
C ASP A 868 -12.11 -29.15 3.32
N TYR A 869 -11.19 -28.19 3.50
CA TYR A 869 -9.96 -28.35 4.26
C TYR A 869 -10.11 -28.01 5.75
N ARG A 870 -11.34 -27.94 6.25
CA ARG A 870 -11.58 -27.92 7.70
C ARG A 870 -11.28 -29.29 8.32
N LEU A 871 -10.82 -29.29 9.57
CA LEU A 871 -10.42 -30.51 10.28
C LEU A 871 -11.64 -31.30 10.78
N LEU A 872 -11.60 -32.62 10.64
CA LEU A 872 -12.58 -33.53 11.24
C LEU A 872 -12.35 -33.67 12.75
N PRO A 873 -13.41 -33.90 13.55
CA PRO A 873 -13.25 -34.25 14.96
C PRO A 873 -12.32 -35.46 15.15
N GLY A 874 -11.28 -35.28 15.97
CA GLY A 874 -10.23 -36.28 16.21
C GLY A 874 -9.01 -36.15 15.31
N SER A 875 -8.94 -35.12 14.46
CA SER A 875 -7.72 -34.74 13.75
C SER A 875 -6.54 -34.56 14.71
N PRO A 876 -5.33 -35.01 14.36
CA PRO A 876 -4.13 -34.78 15.15
C PRO A 876 -3.64 -33.32 15.09
N CYS A 877 -4.20 -32.49 14.20
CA CYS A 877 -3.86 -31.08 14.06
C CYS A 877 -4.66 -30.18 15.01
N ILE A 878 -5.73 -30.72 15.60
CA ILE A 878 -6.52 -30.02 16.62
C ILE A 878 -5.70 -29.95 17.92
N ASP A 879 -5.73 -28.80 18.60
CA ASP A 879 -5.07 -28.53 19.89
C ASP A 879 -3.55 -28.74 19.88
N SER A 880 -2.91 -28.58 18.73
CA SER A 880 -1.50 -28.95 18.54
C SER A 880 -0.60 -27.80 18.08
N ALA A 881 -1.17 -26.63 17.79
CA ALA A 881 -0.42 -25.43 17.45
C ALA A 881 0.12 -24.70 18.70
N SER A 882 1.10 -23.82 18.49
CA SER A 882 1.60 -22.91 19.52
C SER A 882 0.67 -21.71 19.74
N THR A 883 0.86 -20.97 20.82
CA THR A 883 0.10 -19.73 21.11
C THR A 883 0.52 -18.53 20.24
N MET A 884 1.46 -18.70 19.30
CA MET A 884 1.92 -17.61 18.43
C MET A 884 1.14 -17.61 17.12
N GLY A 885 0.67 -16.47 16.65
CA GLY A 885 -0.02 -16.39 15.35
C GLY A 885 -1.33 -15.62 15.44
N ALA A 886 -2.23 -15.88 14.50
CA ALA A 886 -3.46 -15.11 14.33
C ALA A 886 -4.43 -15.24 15.52
N THR A 887 -5.17 -14.15 15.80
CA THR A 887 -6.20 -14.12 16.84
C THR A 887 -7.54 -14.69 16.36
N HIS A 888 -7.67 -14.93 15.05
CA HIS A 888 -8.85 -15.52 14.39
C HIS A 888 -8.40 -16.45 13.25
N ASP A 889 -9.28 -17.33 12.79
CA ASP A 889 -9.08 -18.19 11.63
C ASP A 889 -9.62 -17.56 10.33
N LEU A 890 -9.44 -18.26 9.19
CA LEU A 890 -9.88 -17.81 7.86
C LEU A 890 -11.40 -17.57 7.74
N LEU A 891 -12.22 -18.10 8.64
CA LEU A 891 -13.67 -17.86 8.69
C LEU A 891 -14.05 -16.74 9.68
N GLY A 892 -13.07 -16.09 10.31
CA GLY A 892 -13.27 -15.09 11.36
C GLY A 892 -13.60 -15.70 12.72
N THR A 893 -13.39 -17.00 12.91
CA THR A 893 -13.57 -17.69 14.18
C THR A 893 -12.43 -17.33 15.12
N PRO A 894 -12.68 -16.88 16.37
CA PRO A 894 -11.61 -16.56 17.32
C PRO A 894 -10.66 -17.72 17.58
N ARG A 895 -9.41 -17.42 17.91
CA ARG A 895 -8.39 -18.39 18.36
C ARG A 895 -7.92 -18.06 19.79
N PRO A 896 -7.81 -19.04 20.69
CA PRO A 896 -8.19 -20.44 20.52
C PRO A 896 -9.69 -20.68 20.77
N ILE A 897 -10.22 -21.78 20.23
CA ILE A 897 -11.50 -22.37 20.68
C ILE A 897 -11.28 -23.78 21.22
N ASP A 898 -11.29 -23.90 22.55
CA ASP A 898 -11.30 -25.20 23.23
C ASP A 898 -12.74 -25.73 23.35
N VAL A 899 -13.02 -26.88 22.73
CA VAL A 899 -14.27 -27.62 22.93
C VAL A 899 -14.02 -28.90 23.74
N PRO A 900 -14.57 -29.01 24.97
CA PRO A 900 -14.35 -30.15 25.83
C PRO A 900 -14.69 -31.49 25.17
N GLY A 901 -13.72 -32.40 25.10
CA GLY A 901 -13.87 -33.74 24.53
C GLY A 901 -13.62 -33.85 23.02
N VAL A 902 -13.17 -32.77 22.36
CA VAL A 902 -12.60 -32.77 21.01
C VAL A 902 -11.08 -32.61 21.17
N GLY A 903 -10.27 -33.31 20.36
CA GLY A 903 -8.80 -33.18 20.40
C GLY A 903 -8.10 -33.79 21.63
N ARG A 904 -7.07 -33.13 22.18
CA ARG A 904 -6.20 -33.65 23.27
C ARG A 904 -6.56 -33.02 24.63
N ASP A 905 -7.82 -33.13 25.03
CA ASP A 905 -8.40 -32.41 26.18
C ASP A 905 -7.71 -32.64 27.55
N GLY A 906 -6.82 -31.70 27.90
CA GLY A 906 -6.01 -31.75 29.12
C GLY A 906 -6.00 -30.49 29.99
N THR A 907 -6.75 -29.44 29.62
CA THR A 907 -6.95 -28.13 30.28
C THR A 907 -5.89 -27.05 29.97
N GLY A 908 -6.10 -26.32 28.86
CA GLY A 908 -5.40 -25.07 28.50
C GLY A 908 -5.98 -24.40 27.25
N ASP A 909 -5.57 -23.15 26.96
CA ASP A 909 -5.87 -22.43 25.72
C ASP A 909 -5.16 -23.12 24.54
N GLU A 910 -5.85 -24.04 23.86
CA GLU A 910 -5.30 -24.97 22.86
C GLU A 910 -5.64 -24.47 21.44
N TYR A 911 -4.64 -24.30 20.56
CA TYR A 911 -4.77 -23.72 19.21
C TYR A 911 -4.68 -24.81 18.12
N ASP A 912 -5.38 -24.62 17.00
CA ASP A 912 -5.32 -25.53 15.86
C ASP A 912 -4.26 -25.16 14.82
N MET A 913 -3.60 -26.18 14.25
CA MET A 913 -2.74 -25.98 13.10
C MET A 913 -3.57 -25.72 11.83
N GLY A 914 -3.05 -24.88 10.94
CA GLY A 914 -3.66 -24.57 9.65
C GLY A 914 -4.56 -23.33 9.67
N ALA A 915 -5.25 -23.10 8.54
CA ALA A 915 -6.06 -21.90 8.30
C ALA A 915 -7.36 -21.82 9.10
N TYR A 916 -7.80 -22.94 9.70
CA TYR A 916 -9.10 -23.08 10.34
C TYR A 916 -8.96 -23.47 11.81
N GLU A 917 -9.84 -22.93 12.66
CA GLU A 917 -10.01 -23.35 14.06
C GLU A 917 -11.27 -24.20 14.20
N SER A 918 -11.20 -25.29 14.97
CA SER A 918 -12.29 -26.21 15.26
C SER A 918 -13.02 -25.82 16.56
N PRO A 919 -14.35 -26.01 16.72
CA PRO A 919 -15.35 -26.44 15.74
C PRO A 919 -16.46 -25.39 15.55
N VAL A 920 -16.97 -25.23 14.33
CA VAL A 920 -18.22 -24.48 14.13
C VAL A 920 -19.42 -25.44 14.30
N GLU A 921 -20.33 -25.15 15.25
CA GLU A 921 -21.60 -25.87 15.42
C GLU A 921 -22.34 -26.01 14.08
N GLY A 922 -22.67 -27.25 13.67
CA GLY A 922 -23.47 -27.47 12.45
C GLY A 922 -23.28 -28.79 11.71
N PHE A 923 -22.34 -29.65 12.09
CA PHE A 923 -22.14 -30.93 11.40
C PHE A 923 -23.38 -31.84 11.47
N PRO A 924 -24.00 -32.24 10.33
CA PRO A 924 -24.97 -33.32 10.35
C PRO A 924 -24.25 -34.61 10.75
N THR A 925 -24.65 -35.19 11.88
CA THR A 925 -24.21 -36.53 12.29
C THR A 925 -24.53 -37.54 11.18
N LEU A 926 -23.50 -37.99 10.44
CA LEU A 926 -23.66 -39.10 9.52
C LEU A 926 -23.88 -40.36 10.35
N THR A 927 -25.15 -40.79 10.41
CA THR A 927 -25.48 -42.14 10.85
C THR A 927 -24.90 -43.13 9.82
N PRO A 928 -24.13 -44.15 10.25
CA PRO A 928 -23.47 -45.04 9.32
C PRO A 928 -24.53 -45.85 8.57
N THR A 929 -24.66 -45.59 7.26
CA THR A 929 -25.43 -46.47 6.38
C THR A 929 -24.48 -47.56 5.89
N PRO A 930 -24.80 -48.85 6.06
CA PRO A 930 -23.85 -49.93 5.82
C PRO A 930 -23.48 -50.05 4.35
N THR A 931 -22.17 -50.19 4.13
CA THR A 931 -21.45 -50.40 2.88
C THR A 931 -22.08 -51.55 2.06
N ALA A 932 -22.59 -51.24 0.88
CA ALA A 932 -22.84 -52.26 -0.14
C ALA A 932 -21.55 -52.47 -0.94
N THR A 933 -20.96 -53.66 -0.81
CA THR A 933 -19.80 -54.10 -1.58
C THR A 933 -20.18 -54.25 -3.07
N PRO A 934 -19.61 -53.50 -4.02
CA PRO A 934 -19.91 -53.73 -5.43
C PRO A 934 -19.18 -54.99 -5.89
N THR A 935 -19.97 -55.96 -6.33
CA THR A 935 -19.49 -57.20 -6.95
C THR A 935 -19.31 -56.94 -8.44
N VAL A 936 -18.08 -56.99 -8.95
CA VAL A 936 -17.80 -56.91 -10.38
C VAL A 936 -18.37 -58.14 -11.08
N THR A 937 -19.25 -57.93 -12.05
CA THR A 937 -19.57 -58.95 -13.07
C THR A 937 -19.44 -58.28 -14.45
N PRO A 938 -18.56 -58.76 -15.34
CA PRO A 938 -18.43 -58.21 -16.68
C PRO A 938 -19.44 -58.90 -17.60
N THR A 939 -20.28 -58.13 -18.30
CA THR A 939 -20.79 -58.42 -19.66
C THR A 939 -21.95 -57.46 -19.99
N MET A 940 -21.81 -56.68 -21.07
CA MET A 940 -22.84 -56.57 -22.10
C MET A 940 -22.22 -56.22 -23.46
N PRO A 941 -22.80 -56.71 -24.58
CA PRO A 941 -22.18 -56.76 -25.91
C PRO A 941 -22.56 -55.59 -26.82
N PHE A 942 -21.73 -55.38 -27.84
CA PHE A 942 -22.02 -54.65 -29.09
C PHE A 942 -23.31 -55.17 -29.73
N ASP A 943 -24.37 -54.37 -29.75
CA ASP A 943 -25.40 -54.28 -30.81
C ASP A 943 -26.67 -53.69 -30.20
N GLU A 944 -26.84 -52.37 -30.28
CA GLU A 944 -28.12 -51.66 -30.45
C GLU A 944 -27.87 -50.14 -30.44
N CYS A 945 -27.65 -49.56 -31.62
CA CYS A 945 -27.81 -48.11 -31.81
C CYS A 945 -28.45 -47.86 -33.18
N VAL A 946 -29.79 -47.86 -33.21
CA VAL A 946 -30.62 -47.49 -34.36
C VAL A 946 -31.57 -46.38 -33.91
N ASP A 947 -31.06 -45.15 -33.86
CA ASP A 947 -31.74 -43.89 -34.25
C ASP A 947 -30.95 -42.70 -33.71
N GLY A 948 -29.99 -42.20 -34.50
CA GLY A 948 -29.64 -40.76 -34.62
C GLY A 948 -29.40 -39.87 -33.39
N ARG A 949 -29.26 -40.38 -32.18
CA ARG A 949 -28.86 -39.63 -30.97
C ARG A 949 -28.02 -40.53 -30.08
N ILE A 950 -26.79 -40.12 -29.80
CA ILE A 950 -25.98 -40.70 -28.73
C ILE A 950 -25.59 -39.56 -27.80
N ASP A 951 -26.30 -39.46 -26.69
CA ASP A 951 -25.73 -38.87 -25.46
C ASP A 951 -24.77 -39.92 -24.88
N GLY A 952 -23.52 -39.52 -24.60
CA GLY A 952 -22.64 -40.29 -23.71
C GLY A 952 -21.68 -41.30 -24.35
N CYS A 953 -21.33 -41.21 -25.64
CA CYS A 953 -20.11 -41.86 -26.16
C CYS A 953 -19.17 -40.79 -26.70
N ASP A 954 -18.03 -40.64 -26.04
CA ASP A 954 -16.96 -39.75 -26.44
C ASP A 954 -16.28 -40.27 -27.73
N LEU A 955 -16.34 -39.43 -28.76
CA LEU A 955 -15.75 -39.68 -30.08
C LEU A 955 -14.22 -39.86 -29.98
N VAL A 956 -13.59 -39.24 -28.98
CA VAL A 956 -12.15 -39.32 -28.71
C VAL A 956 -11.81 -40.72 -28.21
N THR A 957 -12.55 -41.24 -27.25
CA THR A 957 -12.39 -42.62 -26.74
C THR A 957 -12.56 -43.69 -27.84
N LEU A 958 -13.46 -43.49 -28.81
CA LEU A 958 -13.64 -44.40 -29.95
C LEU A 958 -12.46 -44.36 -30.94
N ILE A 959 -11.94 -43.16 -31.22
CA ILE A 959 -10.79 -42.94 -32.11
C ILE A 959 -9.50 -43.48 -31.48
N GLU A 960 -9.28 -43.22 -30.19
CA GLU A 960 -8.14 -43.73 -29.42
C GLU A 960 -8.13 -45.26 -29.37
N ARG A 961 -9.31 -45.87 -29.24
CA ARG A 961 -9.44 -47.32 -29.23
C ARG A 961 -9.23 -47.94 -30.61
N MET A 962 -9.71 -47.30 -31.69
CA MET A 962 -9.40 -47.70 -33.07
C MET A 962 -7.89 -47.58 -33.41
N MET A 963 -7.23 -46.53 -32.91
CA MET A 963 -5.79 -46.33 -33.05
C MET A 963 -4.99 -47.39 -32.28
N LYS A 964 -5.44 -47.80 -31.09
CA LYS A 964 -4.81 -48.88 -30.30
C LYS A 964 -5.05 -50.29 -30.87
N GLU A 965 -6.22 -50.57 -31.44
CA GLU A 965 -6.59 -51.95 -31.84
C GLU A 965 -6.24 -52.30 -33.30
N SER A 966 -6.13 -51.33 -34.22
CA SER A 966 -6.06 -51.63 -35.67
C SER A 966 -5.04 -50.84 -36.51
N ASN A 967 -4.37 -49.83 -35.94
CA ASN A 967 -3.34 -48.99 -36.58
C ASN A 967 -3.65 -48.62 -38.06
N PRO A 968 -4.81 -47.99 -38.35
CA PRO A 968 -5.25 -47.72 -39.72
C PRO A 968 -4.42 -46.61 -40.39
N ASP A 969 -4.33 -46.66 -41.72
CA ASP A 969 -3.64 -45.61 -42.48
C ASP A 969 -4.41 -44.27 -42.48
N SER A 970 -3.69 -43.19 -42.78
CA SER A 970 -4.21 -41.82 -42.77
C SER A 970 -5.36 -41.59 -43.75
N MET A 971 -5.45 -42.39 -44.82
CA MET A 971 -6.54 -42.30 -45.80
C MET A 971 -7.84 -42.93 -45.27
N THR A 972 -7.73 -43.94 -44.41
CA THR A 972 -8.86 -44.60 -43.76
C THR A 972 -9.49 -43.72 -42.68
N LEU A 973 -8.66 -43.03 -41.88
CA LEU A 973 -9.09 -42.01 -40.91
C LEU A 973 -9.77 -40.81 -41.59
N PHE A 974 -9.23 -40.35 -42.72
CA PHE A 974 -9.79 -39.22 -43.48
C PHE A 974 -11.15 -39.54 -44.11
N ASN A 975 -11.34 -40.75 -44.64
CA ASN A 975 -12.63 -41.18 -45.20
C ASN A 975 -13.68 -41.44 -44.10
N PHE A 976 -13.25 -41.92 -42.93
CA PHE A 976 -14.11 -42.08 -41.77
C PHE A 976 -14.63 -40.71 -41.30
N ALA A 977 -13.76 -39.73 -41.04
CA ALA A 977 -14.17 -38.38 -40.63
C ALA A 977 -15.10 -37.66 -41.65
N ASN A 978 -14.85 -37.82 -42.95
CA ASN A 978 -15.71 -37.27 -43.99
C ASN A 978 -17.11 -37.91 -44.04
N SER A 979 -17.24 -39.18 -43.67
CA SER A 979 -18.56 -39.85 -43.60
C SER A 979 -19.46 -39.31 -42.49
N TRP A 980 -18.89 -38.58 -41.53
CA TRP A 980 -19.60 -37.87 -40.44
C TRP A 980 -19.72 -36.37 -40.65
N GLY A 981 -19.34 -35.84 -41.83
CA GLY A 981 -19.55 -34.43 -42.20
C GLY A 981 -18.57 -33.43 -41.58
N ILE A 982 -17.44 -33.88 -41.03
CA ILE A 982 -16.42 -33.02 -40.39
C ILE A 982 -15.47 -32.45 -41.46
N THR A 983 -15.57 -31.15 -41.78
CA THR A 983 -14.83 -30.53 -42.88
C THR A 983 -13.55 -29.77 -42.51
N GLN A 984 -13.22 -29.59 -41.22
CA GLN A 984 -11.92 -29.09 -40.76
C GLN A 984 -11.58 -29.69 -39.39
N MET A 985 -10.40 -30.30 -39.25
CA MET A 985 -9.79 -30.60 -37.94
C MET A 985 -8.94 -29.39 -37.54
N LYS A 986 -9.20 -28.83 -36.36
CA LYS A 986 -8.33 -27.86 -35.68
C LYS A 986 -7.45 -28.60 -34.70
#